data_AF-A0A9Q9ZMK4-F1
#
_entry.id   AF-A0A9Q9ZMK4-F1
#
_cell.length_a   1.000
_cell.length_b   1.000
_cell.length_c   1.000
_cell.angle_alpha   90.00
_cell.angle_beta   90.00
_cell.angle_gamma   90.00
#
_symmetry.space_group_name_H-M   'P 1'
#
loop_
_entity.id
_entity.type
_entity.pdbx_description
1 polymer ?
#
loop_
_entity_poly.entity_id
_entity_poly.type
_entity_poly.pdbx_seq_one_letter_code
_entity_poly.pdbx_strand_id
1 'polypeptide(L)'
;MACGMQLPTRRGHQWRLIQHFLQMSILLSVLCPPTVPVPWDNDSSSGPGEGCEGFQVDVCGVCAGDGSSCELFSGTLFLSVLSVGYHKILDIPAGAQRIKVQETQKTRNYLALKTATGESVINGDWVIDRPGQFYAAGTQLTYKRPNEIRSRAGESITAPGPTNQELHLFVIYQQPNPAVYYEYILPKDPITDNNSDAYSFSSVLPLESHGIFPDPENSDSENSLSSSHPNQVPSDPITPEPVPLYSWLAMTTTPCSATCGTGSRQVLFGCVERATQTSVPGDLCSYTSHPGPQVEECQSQPCPTFWDVGEWSECSKTCGPGFQNRQVICQQTQGHHGNSTVVVATSLCDSTEMPEMTTVCQLKICSEWQIRSDWTECSVPCGVGQRRREVVCVDNLGDIVSDEECNMALRPQDLQNCDKGVCASSWFYSLWSDRCSADCAEGRRSRSVVCMMSQTNSLPLDNCDDEDKPDELVPCDLGPCTQQLEWYSGPWGQCSSECGNGTQSRGVVCVVQNNGQLEVTSDDRCSHLPRPLSAQTCFLKSCGAQWYMTEWSSCSRSCDGGFRVREVRCLQDDLTTSHDCDPALEPVKQETCNTHTCTEQIDESCRDMYYNCVVVVQARLCVYSYYRTTCCASCSRVIQRDTLRRIR
;
A
#
# COMPACT_ATOMS: atom_id res chain seq x y z
N MET A 1 -53.27 59.05 2.66
CA MET A 1 -52.18 59.07 3.66
C MET A 1 -51.25 57.93 3.24
N ALA A 2 -50.26 58.08 2.35
CA ALA A 2 -49.15 59.05 2.19
C ALA A 2 -47.96 58.75 3.13
N CYS A 3 -46.67 58.71 2.72
CA CYS A 3 -45.94 58.68 1.42
C CYS A 3 -44.47 58.19 1.69
N GLY A 4 -43.57 57.88 0.74
CA GLY A 4 -43.60 57.73 -0.73
C GLY A 4 -43.17 56.29 -1.14
N MET A 5 -42.35 55.95 -2.16
CA MET A 5 -41.56 56.66 -3.19
C MET A 5 -40.37 57.52 -2.69
N GLN A 6 -39.15 57.50 -3.29
CA GLN A 6 -38.72 56.92 -4.60
C GLN A 6 -37.19 56.54 -4.65
N LEU A 7 -36.78 55.89 -5.76
CA LEU A 7 -35.42 55.47 -6.20
C LEU A 7 -34.43 56.65 -6.42
N PRO A 8 -33.09 56.47 -6.63
CA PRO A 8 -32.35 55.37 -7.34
C PRO A 8 -31.03 54.90 -6.62
N THR A 9 -29.96 54.27 -7.17
CA THR A 9 -29.46 54.04 -8.56
C THR A 9 -28.45 52.87 -8.71
N ARG A 10 -28.48 52.18 -9.88
CA ARG A 10 -27.38 51.58 -10.72
C ARG A 10 -26.23 50.71 -10.15
N ARG A 11 -26.03 49.56 -10.85
CA ARG A 11 -24.83 48.67 -10.96
C ARG A 11 -24.45 47.86 -9.69
N GLY A 12 -23.95 46.62 -9.78
CA GLY A 12 -23.85 45.72 -10.94
C GLY A 12 -22.74 44.66 -10.81
N HIS A 13 -23.03 43.43 -11.28
CA HIS A 13 -22.16 42.25 -11.38
C HIS A 13 -21.84 41.43 -10.12
N GLN A 14 -21.58 40.14 -10.39
CA GLN A 14 -21.27 39.05 -9.46
C GLN A 14 -19.79 39.09 -8.98
N TRP A 15 -19.41 38.08 -8.20
CA TRP A 15 -18.03 37.76 -7.77
C TRP A 15 -17.43 38.65 -6.67
N ARG A 16 -17.78 38.34 -5.41
CA ARG A 16 -16.90 38.41 -4.21
C ARG A 16 -17.65 37.89 -2.98
N LEU A 17 -17.32 36.67 -2.53
CA LEU A 17 -17.63 36.21 -1.16
C LEU A 17 -16.70 35.09 -0.66
N ILE A 18 -15.46 35.07 -1.18
CA ILE A 18 -14.31 34.39 -0.55
C ILE A 18 -13.34 35.50 -0.12
N GLN A 19 -13.66 36.16 0.99
CA GLN A 19 -12.75 36.97 1.83
C GLN A 19 -13.53 37.67 2.96
N HIS A 20 -13.68 36.98 4.09
CA HIS A 20 -13.87 37.64 5.40
C HIS A 20 -13.12 36.94 6.56
N PHE A 21 -12.47 35.80 6.29
CA PHE A 21 -11.43 35.22 7.14
C PHE A 21 -10.05 35.55 6.56
N LEU A 22 -9.53 36.74 6.90
CA LEU A 22 -8.11 37.05 7.16
C LEU A 22 -7.90 38.58 7.13
N GLN A 23 -8.00 39.23 8.29
CA GLN A 23 -7.23 40.45 8.55
C GLN A 23 -6.70 40.52 10.00
N MET A 24 -6.23 39.37 10.48
CA MET A 24 -5.07 39.21 11.35
C MET A 24 -4.34 37.99 10.76
N SER A 25 -3.19 38.07 10.09
CA SER A 25 -1.94 38.75 10.50
C SER A 25 -1.53 38.21 11.87
N ILE A 26 -0.49 37.37 11.98
CA ILE A 26 0.90 37.68 11.60
C ILE A 26 1.67 36.39 11.24
N LEU A 27 2.37 36.42 10.09
CA LEU A 27 3.73 35.92 9.75
C LEU A 27 4.23 34.56 10.32
N LEU A 28 4.99 33.71 9.60
CA LEU A 28 5.72 33.91 8.33
C LEU A 28 5.93 32.55 7.60
N SER A 29 6.00 32.57 6.27
CA SER A 29 6.51 31.50 5.39
C SER A 29 8.02 31.70 5.10
N VAL A 30 8.54 31.24 3.94
CA VAL A 30 9.94 31.39 3.41
C VAL A 30 10.92 30.28 3.89
N LEU A 31 11.58 29.46 3.04
CA LEU A 31 11.61 29.35 1.55
C LEU A 31 12.03 27.94 1.04
N CYS A 32 11.83 27.68 -0.26
CA CYS A 32 12.37 26.52 -1.05
C CYS A 32 13.88 26.68 -1.36
N PRO A 33 14.67 25.65 -1.78
CA PRO A 33 14.54 24.93 -3.08
C PRO A 33 14.86 23.39 -3.08
N PRO A 34 14.75 22.67 -4.21
CA PRO A 34 14.84 21.19 -4.28
C PRO A 34 16.12 20.63 -4.94
N THR A 35 16.38 19.32 -4.75
CA THR A 35 17.34 18.49 -5.50
C THR A 35 16.79 17.08 -5.77
N VAL A 36 17.38 16.35 -6.73
CA VAL A 36 16.93 15.01 -7.19
C VAL A 36 18.14 14.01 -7.17
N PRO A 37 18.00 12.72 -7.56
CA PRO A 37 18.11 11.58 -6.64
C PRO A 37 19.48 10.88 -6.62
N VAL A 38 19.72 10.07 -5.58
CA VAL A 38 20.82 9.08 -5.47
C VAL A 38 20.23 7.76 -4.89
N PRO A 39 20.63 6.56 -5.36
CA PRO A 39 19.87 5.32 -5.12
C PRO A 39 20.45 4.37 -4.04
N TRP A 40 19.65 3.35 -3.70
CA TRP A 40 19.97 1.97 -3.21
C TRP A 40 21.25 1.75 -2.38
N ASP A 41 21.24 1.16 -1.18
CA ASP A 41 20.17 0.56 -0.33
C ASP A 41 20.68 0.65 1.15
N ASN A 42 20.25 -0.04 2.23
CA ASN A 42 19.54 -1.32 2.43
C ASN A 42 18.95 -1.41 3.87
N ASP A 43 18.47 -2.59 4.28
CA ASP A 43 17.91 -2.92 5.61
C ASP A 43 18.73 -2.43 6.82
N SER A 44 18.08 -1.68 7.72
CA SER A 44 18.05 -1.93 9.18
C SER A 44 17.07 -1.00 9.89
N SER A 45 16.39 -1.52 10.93
CA SER A 45 15.40 -0.78 11.72
C SER A 45 16.03 0.12 12.78
N SER A 46 15.70 1.41 12.80
CA SER A 46 15.84 2.27 13.99
C SER A 46 15.02 3.57 13.87
N GLY A 47 14.60 4.12 15.01
CA GLY A 47 13.99 5.45 15.10
C GLY A 47 12.90 5.59 16.18
N PRO A 48 12.91 6.63 17.03
CA PRO A 48 14.01 7.54 17.38
C PRO A 48 14.69 7.13 18.70
N GLY A 49 15.96 7.50 18.88
CA GLY A 49 16.74 7.17 20.08
C GLY A 49 18.01 8.00 20.18
N GLU A 50 17.87 9.32 20.33
CA GLU A 50 19.00 10.20 20.67
C GLU A 50 19.39 9.99 22.14
N GLY A 51 20.64 9.60 22.43
CA GLY A 51 21.18 9.61 23.80
C GLY A 51 22.06 8.44 24.25
N CYS A 52 22.08 7.30 23.56
CA CYS A 52 22.88 6.13 23.97
C CYS A 52 24.28 6.08 23.31
N GLU A 53 25.15 7.06 23.58
CA GLU A 53 26.54 6.99 23.10
C GLU A 53 27.30 5.81 23.74
N GLY A 54 27.64 4.80 22.93
CA GLY A 54 28.48 3.67 23.32
C GLY A 54 27.77 2.45 23.96
N PHE A 55 26.46 2.51 24.18
CA PHE A 55 25.70 1.42 24.81
C PHE A 55 24.51 0.96 23.96
N GLN A 56 24.25 -0.36 23.94
CA GLN A 56 23.04 -0.89 23.30
C GLN A 56 21.80 -0.58 24.16
N VAL A 57 20.67 -0.35 23.49
CA VAL A 57 19.36 -0.14 24.11
C VAL A 57 18.73 -1.50 24.41
N ASP A 58 18.14 -1.65 25.59
CA ASP A 58 17.40 -2.86 25.94
C ASP A 58 16.00 -2.95 25.28
N VAL A 59 15.24 -4.01 25.58
CA VAL A 59 13.87 -4.19 25.06
C VAL A 59 12.93 -3.06 25.50
N CYS A 60 13.22 -2.42 26.62
CA CYS A 60 12.40 -1.40 27.28
C CYS A 60 12.75 0.04 26.89
N GLY A 61 13.82 0.26 26.12
CA GLY A 61 14.27 1.60 25.71
C GLY A 61 15.39 2.21 26.57
N VAL A 62 15.98 1.44 27.48
CA VAL A 62 17.02 1.92 28.42
C VAL A 62 18.41 1.59 27.87
N CYS A 63 19.29 2.60 27.77
CA CYS A 63 20.71 2.39 27.44
C CYS A 63 21.36 1.47 28.49
N ALA A 64 21.95 0.34 28.08
CA ALA A 64 22.56 -0.66 28.96
C ALA A 64 21.61 -1.27 30.03
N GLY A 65 20.29 -1.21 29.82
CA GLY A 65 19.32 -1.86 30.69
C GLY A 65 19.36 -3.39 30.60
N ASP A 66 18.74 -4.04 31.58
CA ASP A 66 18.61 -5.50 31.68
C ASP A 66 17.24 -6.02 31.17
N GLY A 67 16.37 -5.14 30.67
CA GLY A 67 15.00 -5.46 30.27
C GLY A 67 14.00 -5.60 31.43
N SER A 68 14.37 -5.26 32.67
CA SER A 68 13.48 -5.38 33.83
C SER A 68 12.44 -4.26 33.96
N SER A 69 12.74 -3.07 33.41
CA SER A 69 12.01 -1.80 33.56
C SER A 69 10.65 -1.74 32.87
N CYS A 70 10.35 -2.70 31.99
CA CYS A 70 9.08 -2.85 31.30
C CYS A 70 8.61 -4.31 31.32
N GLU A 71 7.43 -4.56 30.76
CA GLU A 71 6.92 -5.89 30.44
C GLU A 71 6.54 -5.97 28.96
N LEU A 72 6.97 -7.03 28.29
CA LEU A 72 6.72 -7.28 26.87
C LEU A 72 5.50 -8.19 26.70
N PHE A 73 4.47 -7.67 26.05
CA PHE A 73 3.27 -8.41 25.68
C PHE A 73 3.33 -8.72 24.19
N SER A 74 3.44 -10.00 23.83
CA SER A 74 3.37 -10.44 22.43
C SER A 74 2.65 -11.78 22.27
N GLY A 75 2.12 -12.03 21.07
CA GLY A 75 1.37 -13.24 20.78
C GLY A 75 0.88 -13.30 19.33
N THR A 76 0.19 -14.40 18.98
CA THR A 76 -0.49 -14.55 17.69
C THR A 76 -1.93 -15.00 17.93
N LEU A 77 -2.86 -14.19 17.43
CA LEU A 77 -4.31 -14.39 17.56
C LEU A 77 -4.83 -15.09 16.31
N PHE A 78 -5.39 -16.28 16.48
CA PHE A 78 -6.01 -17.07 15.41
C PHE A 78 -7.52 -17.00 15.54
N LEU A 79 -8.23 -16.47 14.53
CA LEU A 79 -9.69 -16.45 14.54
C LEU A 79 -10.25 -17.67 13.81
N SER A 80 -11.29 -18.26 14.39
CA SER A 80 -12.06 -19.36 13.80
C SER A 80 -12.98 -18.88 12.66
N VAL A 81 -13.93 -19.73 12.25
CA VAL A 81 -15.01 -19.32 11.34
C VAL A 81 -15.94 -18.35 12.08
N LEU A 82 -15.98 -17.09 11.62
CA LEU A 82 -16.80 -16.01 12.17
C LEU A 82 -17.78 -15.48 11.10
N SER A 83 -18.79 -14.73 11.53
CA SER A 83 -19.66 -13.98 10.62
C SER A 83 -18.91 -12.80 9.98
N VAL A 84 -19.34 -12.37 8.79
CA VAL A 84 -18.82 -11.12 8.18
C VAL A 84 -19.17 -9.94 9.08
N GLY A 85 -18.17 -9.12 9.44
CA GLY A 85 -18.35 -7.98 10.36
C GLY A 85 -17.08 -7.60 11.14
N TYR A 86 -17.22 -6.63 12.04
CA TYR A 86 -16.17 -6.21 12.96
C TYR A 86 -16.11 -7.12 14.19
N HIS A 87 -14.97 -7.78 14.43
CA HIS A 87 -14.73 -8.58 15.63
C HIS A 87 -13.57 -8.00 16.42
N LYS A 88 -13.76 -7.72 17.73
CA LYS A 88 -12.68 -7.24 18.60
C LYS A 88 -11.74 -8.40 18.93
N ILE A 89 -10.42 -8.18 18.82
CA ILE A 89 -9.42 -9.25 18.95
C ILE A 89 -8.37 -9.00 20.04
N LEU A 90 -8.09 -7.74 20.38
CA LEU A 90 -7.11 -7.35 21.39
C LEU A 90 -7.47 -5.98 21.94
N ASP A 91 -7.25 -5.80 23.23
CA ASP A 91 -7.28 -4.50 23.90
C ASP A 91 -5.83 -4.10 24.23
N ILE A 92 -5.43 -2.92 23.77
CA ILE A 92 -4.08 -2.36 23.96
C ILE A 92 -4.22 -1.21 24.97
N PRO A 93 -3.74 -1.38 26.22
CA PRO A 93 -4.01 -0.42 27.29
C PRO A 93 -3.27 0.91 27.12
N ALA A 94 -3.62 1.89 27.97
CA ALA A 94 -2.84 3.11 28.14
C ALA A 94 -1.42 2.81 28.66
N GLY A 95 -0.45 3.67 28.33
CA GLY A 95 0.98 3.50 28.63
C GLY A 95 1.74 2.63 27.63
N ALA A 96 1.06 1.95 26.71
CA ALA A 96 1.66 1.00 25.77
C ALA A 96 2.59 1.69 24.76
N GLN A 97 3.79 1.14 24.60
CA GLN A 97 4.84 1.61 23.69
C GLN A 97 5.30 0.51 22.73
N ARG A 98 6.02 0.89 21.67
CA ARG A 98 6.52 -0.01 20.63
C ARG A 98 5.44 -0.94 20.03
N ILE A 99 4.22 -0.43 19.91
CA ILE A 99 3.06 -1.18 19.43
C ILE A 99 3.29 -1.57 17.97
N LYS A 100 3.15 -2.87 17.66
CA LYS A 100 3.18 -3.41 16.30
C LYS A 100 2.18 -4.56 16.21
N VAL A 101 1.17 -4.36 15.38
CA VAL A 101 0.20 -5.37 14.98
C VAL A 101 0.46 -5.72 13.52
N GLN A 102 0.54 -7.00 13.19
CA GLN A 102 0.82 -7.45 11.83
C GLN A 102 0.10 -8.76 11.52
N GLU A 103 -0.61 -8.80 10.40
CA GLU A 103 -1.14 -10.04 9.85
C GLU A 103 0.00 -10.93 9.33
N THR A 104 0.11 -12.14 9.89
CA THR A 104 1.24 -13.07 9.63
C THR A 104 1.19 -13.70 8.23
N GLN A 105 0.00 -13.84 7.65
CA GLN A 105 -0.24 -14.33 6.30
C GLN A 105 -1.31 -13.47 5.66
N LYS A 106 -1.00 -12.82 4.54
CA LYS A 106 -1.93 -11.92 3.86
C LYS A 106 -3.29 -12.58 3.56
N THR A 107 -4.38 -12.02 4.06
CA THR A 107 -5.76 -12.44 3.71
C THR A 107 -6.56 -11.31 3.03
N ARG A 108 -7.88 -11.51 2.87
CA ARG A 108 -8.85 -10.45 2.49
C ARG A 108 -9.47 -9.72 3.68
N ASN A 109 -9.07 -10.05 4.91
CA ASN A 109 -9.52 -9.32 6.10
C ASN A 109 -8.85 -7.95 6.19
N TYR A 110 -9.31 -7.10 7.10
CA TYR A 110 -8.73 -5.77 7.38
C TYR A 110 -8.56 -5.60 8.89
N LEU A 111 -7.44 -5.02 9.33
CA LEU A 111 -7.23 -4.58 10.70
C LEU A 111 -7.92 -3.22 10.89
N ALA A 112 -8.79 -3.11 11.89
CA ALA A 112 -9.42 -1.85 12.25
C ALA A 112 -9.04 -1.47 13.68
N LEU A 113 -9.01 -0.17 13.96
CA LEU A 113 -8.62 0.34 15.27
C LEU A 113 -9.62 1.38 15.74
N LYS A 114 -10.14 1.22 16.96
CA LYS A 114 -10.99 2.21 17.62
C LYS A 114 -10.39 2.62 18.97
N THR A 115 -10.74 3.81 19.44
CA THR A 115 -10.39 4.25 20.80
C THR A 115 -11.29 3.58 21.86
N ALA A 116 -10.92 3.72 23.13
CA ALA A 116 -11.81 3.46 24.27
C ALA A 116 -13.13 4.25 24.21
N THR A 117 -13.14 5.45 23.61
CA THR A 117 -14.35 6.27 23.40
C THR A 117 -15.24 5.80 22.25
N GLY A 118 -14.85 4.75 21.51
CA GLY A 118 -15.60 4.19 20.37
C GLY A 118 -15.35 4.92 19.04
N GLU A 119 -14.49 5.93 19.02
CA GLU A 119 -14.08 6.67 17.82
C GLU A 119 -13.24 5.77 16.91
N SER A 120 -13.53 5.80 15.60
CA SER A 120 -12.81 5.03 14.60
C SER A 120 -11.53 5.73 14.16
N VAL A 121 -10.38 5.06 14.27
CA VAL A 121 -9.06 5.63 13.92
C VAL A 121 -8.54 5.09 12.59
N ILE A 122 -8.70 3.78 12.34
CA ILE A 122 -8.25 3.08 11.12
C ILE A 122 -9.35 2.09 10.71
N ASN A 123 -9.70 2.09 9.42
CA ASN A 123 -10.72 1.25 8.78
C ASN A 123 -12.08 1.32 9.52
N GLY A 124 -12.52 2.56 9.75
CA GLY A 124 -13.73 2.91 10.50
C GLY A 124 -15.03 2.75 9.71
N ASP A 125 -16.08 2.26 10.37
CA ASP A 125 -17.48 2.44 9.97
C ASP A 125 -17.78 2.04 8.50
N TRP A 126 -17.21 0.90 8.12
CA TRP A 126 -17.23 0.26 6.78
C TRP A 126 -16.46 1.01 5.68
N VAL A 127 -15.76 2.10 6.00
CA VAL A 127 -14.78 2.76 5.15
C VAL A 127 -13.41 2.08 5.33
N ILE A 128 -12.68 1.92 4.22
CA ILE A 128 -11.29 1.45 4.24
C ILE A 128 -10.37 2.65 3.98
N ASP A 129 -9.45 2.86 4.90
CA ASP A 129 -8.50 3.96 4.85
C ASP A 129 -7.33 3.67 3.91
N ARG A 130 -6.67 4.75 3.46
CA ARG A 130 -5.43 4.64 2.68
C ARG A 130 -4.23 4.42 3.62
N PRO A 131 -3.24 3.60 3.23
CA PRO A 131 -1.98 3.50 3.97
C PRO A 131 -1.33 4.87 4.18
N GLY A 132 -0.89 5.14 5.42
CA GLY A 132 -0.53 6.48 5.85
C GLY A 132 -0.21 6.56 7.34
N GLN A 133 -0.31 7.76 7.92
CA GLN A 133 -0.12 7.99 9.35
C GLN A 133 -1.36 8.65 9.98
N PHE A 134 -1.69 8.26 11.20
CA PHE A 134 -2.94 8.57 11.90
C PHE A 134 -2.64 8.89 13.37
N TYR A 135 -3.00 10.10 13.82
CA TYR A 135 -2.81 10.50 15.22
C TYR A 135 -3.99 10.06 16.08
N ALA A 136 -3.76 9.20 17.06
CA ALA A 136 -4.76 8.84 18.07
C ALA A 136 -4.09 8.35 19.36
N ALA A 137 -4.84 8.38 20.46
CA ALA A 137 -4.38 7.96 21.79
C ALA A 137 -3.01 8.56 22.19
N GLY A 138 -2.74 9.82 21.83
CA GLY A 138 -1.50 10.52 22.16
C GLY A 138 -0.27 10.12 21.34
N THR A 139 -0.39 9.23 20.36
CA THR A 139 0.76 8.75 19.56
C THR A 139 0.46 8.73 18.06
N GLN A 140 1.50 8.56 17.24
CA GLN A 140 1.40 8.50 15.78
C GLN A 140 1.37 7.04 15.31
N LEU A 141 0.19 6.57 14.89
CA LEU A 141 0.02 5.27 14.27
C LEU A 141 0.43 5.34 12.80
N THR A 142 1.13 4.33 12.31
CA THR A 142 1.45 4.15 10.90
C THR A 142 0.77 2.89 10.40
N TYR A 143 -0.10 3.03 9.40
CA TYR A 143 -0.90 1.97 8.81
C TYR A 143 -0.34 1.61 7.43
N LYS A 144 -0.05 0.32 7.21
CA LYS A 144 0.60 -0.18 5.99
C LYS A 144 -0.15 -1.39 5.44
N ARG A 145 -0.59 -1.28 4.18
CA ARG A 145 -1.16 -2.38 3.37
C ARG A 145 -0.33 -2.55 2.09
N PRO A 146 0.52 -3.59 1.98
CA PRO A 146 1.34 -3.81 0.79
C PRO A 146 0.54 -4.17 -0.47
N ASN A 147 0.92 -3.62 -1.63
CA ASN A 147 0.26 -3.92 -2.90
C ASN A 147 0.52 -5.36 -3.38
N GLU A 148 -0.52 -6.00 -3.92
CA GLU A 148 -0.59 -7.45 -4.17
C GLU A 148 0.50 -8.00 -5.09
N ILE A 149 1.01 -7.17 -6.00
CA ILE A 149 1.97 -7.55 -7.05
C ILE A 149 3.41 -7.68 -6.49
N ARG A 150 3.71 -7.08 -5.33
CA ARG A 150 5.09 -6.90 -4.85
C ARG A 150 5.42 -7.50 -3.48
N SER A 151 4.44 -7.95 -2.68
CA SER A 151 4.73 -8.50 -1.36
C SER A 151 3.74 -9.58 -0.92
N ARG A 152 4.24 -10.51 -0.10
CA ARG A 152 3.44 -11.51 0.64
C ARG A 152 3.15 -11.11 2.09
N ALA A 153 3.75 -10.02 2.57
CA ALA A 153 3.48 -9.51 3.91
C ALA A 153 2.01 -9.07 4.02
N GLY A 154 1.36 -9.44 5.13
CA GLY A 154 0.02 -8.97 5.46
C GLY A 154 -0.01 -7.51 5.87
N GLU A 155 -1.20 -7.06 6.24
CA GLU A 155 -1.47 -5.72 6.74
C GLU A 155 -0.80 -5.46 8.10
N SER A 156 -0.40 -4.21 8.39
CA SER A 156 0.17 -3.85 9.69
C SER A 156 -0.15 -2.44 10.18
N ILE A 157 -0.17 -2.29 11.50
CA ILE A 157 -0.36 -1.04 12.25
C ILE A 157 0.78 -0.94 13.27
N THR A 158 1.53 0.16 13.28
CA THR A 158 2.66 0.36 14.20
C THR A 158 2.66 1.75 14.83
N ALA A 159 2.90 1.88 16.14
CA ALA A 159 3.06 3.16 16.83
C ALA A 159 4.21 3.11 17.86
N PRO A 160 4.92 4.24 18.09
CA PRO A 160 5.96 4.30 19.12
C PRO A 160 5.37 4.30 20.54
N GLY A 161 4.15 4.83 20.72
CA GLY A 161 3.58 5.14 22.04
C GLY A 161 4.23 6.39 22.67
N PRO A 162 4.12 6.56 24.00
CA PRO A 162 3.16 5.86 24.87
C PRO A 162 1.72 6.22 24.50
N THR A 163 0.79 5.28 24.64
CA THR A 163 -0.65 5.58 24.52
C THR A 163 -1.14 6.35 25.76
N ASN A 164 -2.00 7.36 25.58
CA ASN A 164 -2.64 8.08 26.69
C ASN A 164 -4.02 7.54 27.08
N GLN A 165 -4.57 6.63 26.27
CA GLN A 165 -5.85 5.93 26.48
C GLN A 165 -5.79 4.55 25.82
N GLU A 166 -6.72 3.68 26.18
CA GLU A 166 -6.84 2.34 25.62
C GLU A 166 -7.30 2.36 24.14
N LEU A 167 -6.79 1.41 23.36
CA LEU A 167 -7.06 1.18 21.94
C LEU A 167 -7.61 -0.22 21.73
N HIS A 168 -8.78 -0.30 21.11
CA HIS A 168 -9.46 -1.54 20.76
C HIS A 168 -9.09 -1.97 19.34
N LEU A 169 -8.43 -3.11 19.19
CA LEU A 169 -8.07 -3.70 17.90
C LEU A 169 -9.18 -4.63 17.42
N PHE A 170 -9.59 -4.45 16.17
CA PHE A 170 -10.63 -5.21 15.48
C PHE A 170 -10.10 -5.86 14.20
N VAL A 171 -10.79 -6.92 13.75
CA VAL A 171 -10.66 -7.48 12.40
C VAL A 171 -12.02 -7.34 11.71
N ILE A 172 -12.02 -6.71 10.52
CA ILE A 172 -13.15 -6.76 9.59
C ILE A 172 -13.04 -8.09 8.84
N TYR A 173 -13.92 -9.02 9.20
CA TYR A 173 -13.84 -10.40 8.76
C TYR A 173 -14.51 -10.61 7.40
N GLN A 174 -13.76 -11.15 6.44
CA GLN A 174 -14.17 -11.50 5.07
C GLN A 174 -13.68 -12.89 4.63
N GLN A 175 -12.66 -13.46 5.29
CA GLN A 175 -12.04 -14.73 4.91
C GLN A 175 -11.57 -15.52 6.14
N PRO A 176 -11.78 -16.85 6.20
CA PRO A 176 -11.37 -17.66 7.35
C PRO A 176 -9.85 -17.81 7.50
N ASN A 177 -9.46 -18.20 8.72
CA ASN A 177 -8.09 -18.41 9.19
C ASN A 177 -7.16 -17.17 9.20
N PRO A 178 -7.60 -15.94 9.55
CA PRO A 178 -6.65 -14.86 9.83
C PRO A 178 -5.83 -15.18 11.08
N ALA A 179 -4.55 -14.85 11.01
CA ALA A 179 -3.58 -15.03 12.09
C ALA A 179 -2.82 -13.71 12.29
N VAL A 180 -3.16 -12.96 13.34
CA VAL A 180 -2.64 -11.62 13.61
C VAL A 180 -1.62 -11.68 14.75
N TYR A 181 -0.36 -11.35 14.44
CA TYR A 181 0.68 -11.16 15.44
C TYR A 181 0.56 -9.77 16.07
N TYR A 182 0.84 -9.67 17.36
CA TYR A 182 0.97 -8.41 18.06
C TYR A 182 2.19 -8.41 18.99
N GLU A 183 2.82 -7.25 19.16
CA GLU A 183 3.77 -6.96 20.23
C GLU A 183 3.61 -5.50 20.71
N TYR A 184 3.73 -5.28 22.02
CA TYR A 184 3.87 -3.96 22.65
C TYR A 184 4.57 -4.12 24.02
N ILE A 185 5.12 -3.04 24.56
CA ILE A 185 5.67 -3.00 25.93
C ILE A 185 4.84 -2.07 26.83
N LEU A 186 4.82 -2.36 28.14
CA LEU A 186 4.33 -1.46 29.18
C LEU A 186 5.45 -1.14 30.17
N PRO A 187 5.72 0.14 30.51
CA PRO A 187 6.65 0.49 31.58
C PRO A 187 6.09 0.05 32.95
N LYS A 188 6.98 -0.27 33.89
CA LYS A 188 6.61 -0.55 35.29
C LYS A 188 6.86 0.70 36.14
N ASP A 189 5.90 1.06 36.98
CA ASP A 189 5.98 2.28 37.79
C ASP A 189 7.18 2.26 38.77
N PRO A 190 8.09 3.24 38.72
CA PRO A 190 9.13 3.40 39.71
C PRO A 190 8.59 4.02 40.99
N ILE A 191 9.14 3.62 42.14
CA ILE A 191 8.84 4.23 43.45
C ILE A 191 9.31 5.70 43.42
N THR A 192 8.44 6.59 43.91
CA THR A 192 8.63 8.05 43.87
C THR A 192 9.80 8.56 44.72
N ASP A 193 10.54 9.55 44.22
CA ASP A 193 11.00 10.67 45.05
C ASP A 193 11.25 11.97 44.23
N ASN A 194 11.47 13.10 44.91
CA ASN A 194 11.24 14.47 44.38
C ASN A 194 12.50 15.30 43.98
N ASN A 195 12.23 16.49 43.42
CA ASN A 195 13.10 17.67 43.15
C ASN A 195 14.02 17.58 41.90
N SER A 196 13.97 18.52 40.94
CA SER A 196 14.34 19.97 40.93
C SER A 196 15.88 20.19 40.86
N ASP A 197 16.44 21.15 40.13
CA ASP A 197 15.94 22.44 39.62
C ASP A 197 16.46 22.83 38.21
N ALA A 198 15.93 23.95 37.68
CA ALA A 198 16.30 24.60 36.41
C ALA A 198 17.65 25.36 36.43
N TYR A 199 18.12 25.85 35.27
CA TYR A 199 18.22 27.30 34.94
C TYR A 199 18.85 27.58 33.55
N SER A 200 18.84 28.85 33.11
CA SER A 200 19.20 29.31 31.75
C SER A 200 20.20 30.50 31.77
N PHE A 201 20.77 30.87 30.61
CA PHE A 201 21.10 32.22 30.06
C PHE A 201 22.22 32.07 28.99
N SER A 202 22.39 32.79 27.85
CA SER A 202 21.81 33.97 27.16
C SER A 202 22.81 35.13 26.98
N SER A 203 23.22 35.41 25.72
CA SER A 203 24.04 36.57 25.24
C SER A 203 24.27 36.46 23.71
N VAL A 204 24.50 37.49 22.86
CA VAL A 204 24.38 38.98 22.89
C VAL A 204 24.36 39.52 21.42
N LEU A 205 24.12 40.82 21.20
CA LEU A 205 24.05 41.57 19.91
C LEU A 205 25.44 42.17 19.49
N PRO A 206 25.68 42.98 18.40
CA PRO A 206 24.73 43.78 17.55
C PRO A 206 25.06 44.03 16.02
N LEU A 207 24.10 44.69 15.31
CA LEU A 207 24.16 45.66 14.15
C LEU A 207 25.08 45.37 12.92
N GLU A 208 24.84 45.70 11.63
CA GLU A 208 23.92 46.57 10.82
C GLU A 208 24.06 46.14 9.30
N SER A 209 23.47 46.65 8.18
CA SER A 209 22.31 47.52 7.79
C SER A 209 22.10 47.54 6.24
N HIS A 210 21.16 48.38 5.73
CA HIS A 210 20.95 48.87 4.33
C HIS A 210 20.23 48.01 3.24
N GLY A 211 19.31 48.66 2.49
CA GLY A 211 18.80 48.34 1.11
C GLY A 211 17.77 47.19 0.99
N ILE A 212 16.45 47.33 0.76
CA ILE A 212 15.59 48.16 -0.13
C ILE A 212 15.42 47.62 -1.58
N PHE A 213 14.38 46.77 -1.76
CA PHE A 213 13.30 46.70 -2.80
C PHE A 213 13.37 47.56 -4.11
N PRO A 214 12.62 47.22 -5.19
CA PRO A 214 12.23 45.90 -5.74
C PRO A 214 12.11 45.79 -7.31
N ASP A 215 11.63 44.64 -7.77
CA ASP A 215 11.00 44.28 -9.07
C ASP A 215 9.55 44.87 -9.26
N PRO A 216 8.79 44.68 -10.39
CA PRO A 216 9.10 44.18 -11.76
C PRO A 216 8.38 44.93 -12.94
N GLU A 217 8.35 44.33 -14.16
CA GLU A 217 7.33 44.44 -15.28
C GLU A 217 7.14 45.79 -16.05
N ASN A 218 6.65 45.86 -17.32
CA ASN A 218 6.68 45.00 -18.53
C ASN A 218 6.17 45.80 -19.80
N SER A 219 6.21 45.18 -21.00
CA SER A 219 5.49 45.49 -22.28
C SER A 219 6.01 46.57 -23.26
N ASP A 220 6.26 46.12 -24.51
CA ASP A 220 5.75 46.61 -25.84
C ASP A 220 5.98 48.07 -26.31
N SER A 221 6.22 48.40 -27.60
CA SER A 221 6.46 47.59 -28.82
C SER A 221 7.01 48.42 -30.01
N GLU A 222 7.58 47.73 -31.00
CA GLU A 222 7.77 48.07 -32.45
C GLU A 222 8.66 49.23 -33.00
N ASN A 223 9.50 48.85 -33.99
CA ASN A 223 9.64 49.39 -35.37
C ASN A 223 10.87 50.22 -35.89
N SER A 224 11.43 49.70 -37.01
CA SER A 224 11.94 50.35 -38.25
C SER A 224 13.18 51.30 -38.32
N LEU A 225 14.29 50.73 -38.82
CA LEU A 225 14.94 51.01 -40.14
C LEU A 225 15.56 52.40 -40.51
N SER A 226 16.90 52.45 -40.40
CA SER A 226 17.88 52.80 -41.48
C SER A 226 18.02 54.24 -42.06
N SER A 227 19.13 54.50 -42.76
CA SER A 227 19.66 55.86 -43.02
C SER A 227 20.18 56.16 -44.44
N SER A 228 19.83 57.34 -44.96
CA SER A 228 20.63 58.30 -45.77
C SER A 228 21.44 57.87 -47.01
N HIS A 229 21.33 58.66 -48.10
CA HIS A 229 22.39 58.91 -49.12
C HIS A 229 22.26 60.34 -49.71
N PRO A 230 23.36 61.03 -50.09
CA PRO A 230 23.35 62.37 -50.72
C PRO A 230 23.77 62.37 -52.21
N ASN A 231 23.62 63.49 -52.93
CA ASN A 231 24.20 63.70 -54.27
C ASN A 231 24.35 65.19 -54.68
N GLN A 232 25.15 65.50 -55.72
CA GLN A 232 25.40 66.84 -56.29
C GLN A 232 25.35 66.85 -57.85
N VAL A 233 25.64 68.00 -58.49
CA VAL A 233 25.20 68.40 -59.87
C VAL A 233 26.36 69.08 -60.69
N PRO A 234 26.27 69.35 -62.02
CA PRO A 234 27.34 68.96 -62.98
C PRO A 234 27.74 70.00 -64.09
N SER A 235 28.45 69.54 -65.14
CA SER A 235 28.38 69.93 -66.59
C SER A 235 29.61 70.58 -67.30
N ASP A 236 30.14 69.90 -68.34
CA ASP A 236 30.44 70.31 -69.75
C ASP A 236 31.37 71.53 -70.09
N PRO A 237 31.85 71.77 -71.36
CA PRO A 237 31.50 71.19 -72.68
C PRO A 237 32.68 70.80 -73.65
N ILE A 238 32.40 70.57 -74.95
CA ILE A 238 33.32 70.09 -76.03
C ILE A 238 33.13 70.86 -77.37
N THR A 239 34.13 70.87 -78.27
CA THR A 239 34.06 71.41 -79.67
C THR A 239 34.57 70.42 -80.76
N PRO A 240 34.14 70.51 -82.05
CA PRO A 240 34.37 69.46 -83.08
C PRO A 240 35.30 69.81 -84.28
N GLU A 241 35.67 68.80 -85.09
CA GLU A 241 36.47 68.89 -86.34
C GLU A 241 35.98 67.88 -87.45
N PRO A 242 36.61 67.72 -88.65
CA PRO A 242 35.89 67.32 -89.90
C PRO A 242 35.64 65.81 -90.15
N VAL A 243 34.89 65.51 -91.23
CA VAL A 243 34.22 64.21 -91.49
C VAL A 243 34.78 63.42 -92.70
N PRO A 244 34.98 62.08 -92.61
CA PRO A 244 35.55 61.25 -93.69
C PRO A 244 34.56 60.67 -94.74
N LEU A 245 35.13 60.14 -95.84
CA LEU A 245 34.46 59.64 -97.05
C LEU A 245 33.89 58.20 -97.00
N TYR A 246 34.46 57.31 -96.19
CA TYR A 246 33.97 55.94 -95.99
C TYR A 246 33.51 55.78 -94.54
N SER A 247 32.47 55.00 -94.30
CA SER A 247 31.85 54.87 -92.98
C SER A 247 31.24 53.48 -92.76
N TRP A 248 31.34 52.98 -91.54
CA TRP A 248 30.60 51.82 -91.09
C TRP A 248 29.11 52.15 -90.95
N LEU A 249 28.25 51.26 -91.44
CA LEU A 249 26.79 51.37 -91.34
C LEU A 249 26.21 50.04 -90.82
N ALA A 250 25.16 50.11 -90.01
CA ALA A 250 24.43 48.92 -89.57
C ALA A 250 23.76 48.28 -90.78
N MET A 251 24.06 47.00 -91.07
CA MET A 251 23.53 46.28 -92.23
C MET A 251 22.44 45.28 -91.87
N THR A 252 22.67 44.46 -90.85
CA THR A 252 21.73 43.40 -90.42
C THR A 252 21.79 43.20 -88.91
N THR A 253 20.89 42.39 -88.35
CA THR A 253 20.90 42.00 -86.94
C THR A 253 20.76 40.49 -86.81
N THR A 254 21.34 39.89 -85.76
CA THR A 254 21.12 38.47 -85.45
C THR A 254 19.64 38.17 -85.15
N PRO A 255 19.22 36.89 -85.21
CA PRO A 255 18.01 36.46 -84.50
C PRO A 255 18.09 36.82 -83.01
N CYS A 256 16.93 36.92 -82.37
CA CYS A 256 16.78 37.28 -80.96
C CYS A 256 17.08 36.08 -80.06
N SER A 257 17.75 36.30 -78.91
CA SER A 257 18.16 35.23 -77.98
C SER A 257 17.00 34.58 -77.21
N ALA A 258 15.82 35.19 -77.19
CA ALA A 258 14.60 34.65 -76.61
C ALA A 258 13.40 34.87 -77.54
N THR A 259 12.37 34.04 -77.40
CA THR A 259 11.09 34.12 -78.16
C THR A 259 9.99 34.91 -77.43
N CYS A 260 10.25 35.33 -76.18
CA CYS A 260 9.39 36.18 -75.37
C CYS A 260 10.20 36.79 -74.21
N GLY A 261 9.57 37.71 -73.47
CA GLY A 261 10.13 38.39 -72.31
C GLY A 261 11.01 39.57 -72.74
N THR A 262 12.32 39.35 -72.72
CA THR A 262 13.36 40.33 -73.05
C THR A 262 14.52 39.61 -73.70
N GLY A 263 14.50 39.51 -75.02
CA GLY A 263 15.62 38.97 -75.78
C GLY A 263 16.63 40.06 -76.15
N SER A 264 17.78 39.60 -76.63
CA SER A 264 18.88 40.43 -77.10
C SER A 264 19.34 39.98 -78.49
N ARG A 265 19.72 40.93 -79.34
CA ARG A 265 20.30 40.70 -80.67
C ARG A 265 21.54 41.57 -80.87
N GLN A 266 22.46 41.13 -81.71
CA GLN A 266 23.65 41.90 -82.07
C GLN A 266 23.46 42.59 -83.42
N VAL A 267 23.87 43.85 -83.49
CA VAL A 267 23.91 44.63 -84.74
C VAL A 267 25.20 44.31 -85.48
N LEU A 268 25.07 43.93 -86.76
CA LEU A 268 26.18 43.62 -87.65
C LEU A 268 26.43 44.81 -88.57
N PHE A 269 27.60 45.44 -88.38
CA PHE A 269 28.06 46.57 -89.17
C PHE A 269 28.84 46.12 -90.40
N GLY A 270 28.75 46.88 -91.48
CA GLY A 270 29.56 46.70 -92.69
C GLY A 270 30.08 48.03 -93.21
N CYS A 271 31.15 47.99 -93.99
CA CYS A 271 31.74 49.18 -94.59
C CYS A 271 30.96 49.61 -95.83
N VAL A 272 30.59 50.89 -95.92
CA VAL A 272 29.95 51.47 -97.09
C VAL A 272 30.65 52.74 -97.57
N GLU A 273 30.62 52.96 -98.88
CA GLU A 273 31.01 54.25 -99.47
C GLU A 273 29.90 55.28 -99.21
N ARG A 274 30.25 56.42 -98.60
CA ARG A 274 29.27 57.39 -98.11
C ARG A 274 28.50 58.13 -99.22
N ALA A 275 29.02 58.12 -100.44
CA ALA A 275 28.42 58.76 -101.61
C ALA A 275 27.36 57.88 -102.32
N THR A 276 27.52 56.56 -102.29
CA THR A 276 26.68 55.60 -103.03
C THR A 276 25.91 54.63 -102.14
N GLN A 277 26.29 54.53 -100.86
CA GLN A 277 25.79 53.56 -99.87
C GLN A 277 25.98 52.08 -100.29
N THR A 278 26.85 51.79 -101.25
CA THR A 278 27.17 50.41 -101.62
C THR A 278 28.09 49.75 -100.59
N SER A 279 27.84 48.47 -100.30
CA SER A 279 28.70 47.65 -99.43
C SER A 279 30.04 47.40 -100.11
N VAL A 280 31.14 47.67 -99.40
CA VAL A 280 32.51 47.48 -99.88
C VAL A 280 33.32 46.64 -98.86
N PRO A 281 34.48 46.05 -99.24
CA PRO A 281 35.34 45.31 -98.31
C PRO A 281 35.72 46.14 -97.09
N GLY A 282 35.77 45.51 -95.91
CA GLY A 282 35.94 46.17 -94.61
C GLY A 282 37.21 47.02 -94.50
N ASP A 283 38.28 46.64 -95.19
CA ASP A 283 39.59 47.30 -95.16
C ASP A 283 39.58 48.74 -95.72
N LEU A 284 38.50 49.15 -96.42
CA LEU A 284 38.31 50.52 -96.94
C LEU A 284 37.74 51.49 -95.90
N CYS A 285 37.19 50.99 -94.80
CA CYS A 285 36.78 51.80 -93.65
C CYS A 285 37.85 51.69 -92.55
N SER A 286 38.08 52.79 -91.81
CA SER A 286 39.06 52.73 -90.72
C SER A 286 38.62 51.74 -89.64
N TYR A 287 39.52 50.83 -89.26
CA TYR A 287 39.29 49.91 -88.14
C TYR A 287 39.03 50.68 -86.82
N THR A 288 39.66 51.85 -86.64
CA THR A 288 39.43 52.71 -85.47
C THR A 288 38.07 53.39 -85.43
N SER A 289 37.29 53.36 -86.52
CA SER A 289 35.90 53.84 -86.54
C SER A 289 34.87 52.71 -86.63
N HIS A 290 35.29 51.44 -86.54
CA HIS A 290 34.37 50.30 -86.45
C HIS A 290 33.62 50.36 -85.11
N PRO A 291 32.27 50.41 -85.09
CA PRO A 291 31.50 50.42 -83.85
C PRO A 291 31.77 49.18 -83.00
N GLY A 292 31.75 49.32 -81.67
CA GLY A 292 31.76 48.15 -80.78
C GLY A 292 30.56 47.22 -81.04
N PRO A 293 30.59 45.97 -80.57
CA PRO A 293 29.47 45.03 -80.72
C PRO A 293 28.22 45.57 -80.01
N GLN A 294 27.36 46.26 -80.77
CA GLN A 294 26.15 46.87 -80.24
C GLN A 294 25.08 45.79 -80.06
N VAL A 295 24.65 45.61 -78.81
CA VAL A 295 23.50 44.78 -78.45
C VAL A 295 22.26 45.66 -78.44
N GLU A 296 21.21 45.22 -79.14
CA GLU A 296 19.88 45.80 -79.06
C GLU A 296 18.94 44.84 -78.31
N GLU A 297 18.01 45.40 -77.55
CA GLU A 297 16.88 44.65 -77.01
C GLU A 297 15.92 44.25 -78.14
N CYS A 298 15.35 43.06 -78.04
CA CYS A 298 14.38 42.55 -79.02
C CYS A 298 13.30 41.69 -78.34
N GLN A 299 12.13 41.63 -78.99
CA GLN A 299 10.97 40.83 -78.55
C GLN A 299 10.56 41.11 -77.09
N SER A 300 10.26 42.37 -76.78
CA SER A 300 9.71 42.85 -75.50
C SER A 300 8.25 42.44 -75.23
N GLN A 301 7.76 41.36 -75.87
CA GLN A 301 6.43 40.83 -75.61
C GLN A 301 6.49 39.90 -74.38
N PRO A 302 5.61 40.08 -73.38
CA PRO A 302 5.69 39.28 -72.15
C PRO A 302 5.43 37.79 -72.44
N CYS A 303 6.10 36.91 -71.71
CA CYS A 303 5.98 35.47 -71.91
C CYS A 303 4.58 34.94 -71.56
N PRO A 304 4.18 33.76 -72.09
CA PRO A 304 2.94 33.10 -71.69
C PRO A 304 2.86 32.94 -70.17
N THR A 305 1.68 33.20 -69.61
CA THR A 305 1.39 33.01 -68.20
C THR A 305 1.17 31.54 -67.87
N PHE A 306 1.54 31.11 -66.67
CA PHE A 306 1.37 29.74 -66.21
C PHE A 306 0.84 29.68 -64.78
N TRP A 307 0.21 28.56 -64.43
CA TRP A 307 -0.21 28.27 -63.06
C TRP A 307 0.99 27.78 -62.24
N ASP A 308 1.39 28.56 -61.25
CA ASP A 308 2.23 28.10 -60.14
C ASP A 308 1.35 27.41 -59.08
N VAL A 309 1.84 26.32 -58.50
CA VAL A 309 1.03 25.38 -57.71
C VAL A 309 1.79 25.03 -56.43
N GLY A 310 1.29 25.53 -55.30
CA GLY A 310 1.86 25.30 -53.99
C GLY A 310 1.50 23.93 -53.39
N GLU A 311 2.15 23.63 -52.27
CA GLU A 311 1.91 22.42 -51.47
C GLU A 311 0.50 22.36 -50.87
N TRP A 312 0.06 21.14 -50.55
CA TRP A 312 -1.21 20.89 -49.85
C TRP A 312 -1.11 21.23 -48.36
N SER A 313 -2.17 21.83 -47.81
CA SER A 313 -2.37 22.04 -46.38
C SER A 313 -2.46 20.72 -45.61
N GLU A 314 -2.42 20.78 -44.28
CA GLU A 314 -2.92 19.69 -43.44
C GLU A 314 -4.40 19.38 -43.76
N CYS A 315 -4.82 18.14 -43.48
CA CYS A 315 -6.19 17.68 -43.70
C CYS A 315 -7.15 18.35 -42.69
N SER A 316 -8.29 18.85 -43.17
CA SER A 316 -9.33 19.52 -42.35
C SER A 316 -9.96 18.70 -41.21
N LYS A 317 -9.55 17.44 -41.06
CA LYS A 317 -9.95 16.51 -40.00
C LYS A 317 -8.75 15.63 -39.62
N THR A 318 -8.76 15.07 -38.42
CA THR A 318 -7.77 14.09 -37.93
C THR A 318 -8.15 12.64 -38.25
N CYS A 319 -9.41 12.37 -38.61
CA CYS A 319 -9.92 11.05 -39.00
C CYS A 319 -10.98 11.16 -40.10
N GLY A 320 -11.20 10.06 -40.83
CA GLY A 320 -12.20 9.92 -41.86
C GLY A 320 -11.92 10.74 -43.13
N PRO A 321 -12.95 10.97 -43.97
CA PRO A 321 -12.84 11.80 -45.17
C PRO A 321 -12.89 13.28 -44.82
N GLY A 322 -11.83 14.02 -45.17
CA GLY A 322 -11.73 15.47 -45.08
C GLY A 322 -11.25 16.09 -46.40
N PHE A 323 -10.92 17.37 -46.37
CA PHE A 323 -10.33 18.10 -47.49
C PHE A 323 -8.95 18.68 -47.16
N GLN A 324 -8.09 18.81 -48.16
CA GLN A 324 -6.85 19.59 -48.14
C GLN A 324 -6.93 20.69 -49.19
N ASN A 325 -6.33 21.84 -48.92
CA ASN A 325 -6.34 23.02 -49.78
C ASN A 325 -4.91 23.37 -50.22
N ARG A 326 -4.71 23.88 -51.42
CA ARG A 326 -3.41 24.43 -51.87
C ARG A 326 -3.58 25.78 -52.56
N GLN A 327 -2.48 26.54 -52.63
CA GLN A 327 -2.45 27.78 -53.40
C GLN A 327 -2.20 27.49 -54.88
N VAL A 328 -2.95 28.16 -55.76
CA VAL A 328 -2.80 28.10 -57.22
C VAL A 328 -2.79 29.55 -57.71
N ILE A 329 -1.70 29.98 -58.33
CA ILE A 329 -1.42 31.40 -58.60
C ILE A 329 -0.97 31.56 -60.05
N CYS A 330 -1.59 32.48 -60.79
CA CYS A 330 -1.17 32.79 -62.15
C CYS A 330 0.09 33.68 -62.12
N GLN A 331 1.18 33.21 -62.73
CA GLN A 331 2.46 33.92 -62.79
C GLN A 331 2.90 34.19 -64.23
N GLN A 332 3.71 35.23 -64.39
CA GLN A 332 4.34 35.61 -65.65
C GLN A 332 5.83 35.90 -65.42
N THR A 333 6.71 35.38 -66.27
CA THR A 333 8.13 35.75 -66.26
C THR A 333 8.32 37.16 -66.84
N GLN A 334 8.91 38.06 -66.05
CA GLN A 334 9.12 39.46 -66.42
C GLN A 334 10.47 39.96 -65.89
N GLY A 335 11.48 40.01 -66.76
CA GLY A 335 12.75 40.68 -66.44
C GLY A 335 13.91 40.36 -67.38
N HIS A 336 14.80 41.35 -67.55
CA HIS A 336 15.98 41.41 -68.44
C HIS A 336 17.02 40.28 -68.25
N HIS A 337 16.78 39.30 -67.37
CA HIS A 337 17.65 38.16 -67.06
C HIS A 337 16.88 36.85 -66.77
N GLY A 338 15.58 36.76 -67.11
CA GLY A 338 14.77 35.53 -66.99
C GLY A 338 14.37 35.07 -65.58
N ASN A 339 15.10 35.48 -64.55
CA ASN A 339 15.00 34.95 -63.18
C ASN A 339 13.95 35.63 -62.28
N SER A 340 12.97 36.35 -62.84
CA SER A 340 11.96 37.09 -62.07
C SER A 340 10.56 36.77 -62.57
N THR A 341 9.73 36.18 -61.70
CA THR A 341 8.29 36.01 -61.94
C THR A 341 7.49 37.07 -61.19
N VAL A 342 6.35 37.44 -61.75
CA VAL A 342 5.38 38.37 -61.17
C VAL A 342 4.03 37.68 -61.13
N VAL A 343 3.30 37.84 -60.02
CA VAL A 343 1.91 37.37 -59.90
C VAL A 343 1.01 38.28 -60.71
N VAL A 344 0.19 37.70 -61.59
CA VAL A 344 -0.69 38.42 -62.51
C VAL A 344 -2.15 37.99 -62.33
N ALA A 345 -3.07 38.70 -62.98
CA ALA A 345 -4.50 38.38 -62.89
C ALA A 345 -4.78 36.95 -63.42
N THR A 346 -5.59 36.19 -62.68
CA THR A 346 -5.94 34.79 -62.99
C THR A 346 -6.47 34.61 -64.41
N SER A 347 -7.24 35.59 -64.90
CA SER A 347 -7.84 35.58 -66.24
C SER A 347 -6.84 35.61 -67.41
N LEU A 348 -5.54 35.77 -67.15
CA LEU A 348 -4.50 35.62 -68.17
C LEU A 348 -4.13 34.14 -68.36
N CYS A 349 -4.20 33.35 -67.29
CA CYS A 349 -3.97 31.90 -67.34
C CYS A 349 -5.17 31.09 -67.86
N ASP A 350 -6.32 31.72 -68.15
CA ASP A 350 -7.56 31.07 -68.66
C ASP A 350 -7.36 30.22 -69.95
N SER A 351 -6.25 30.42 -70.67
CA SER A 351 -5.83 29.57 -71.79
C SER A 351 -5.34 28.16 -71.37
N THR A 352 -5.19 27.92 -70.07
CA THR A 352 -4.77 26.65 -69.46
C THR A 352 -5.70 26.30 -68.30
N GLU A 353 -6.14 25.03 -68.23
CA GLU A 353 -7.07 24.56 -67.20
C GLU A 353 -6.50 24.79 -65.79
N MET A 354 -7.28 25.44 -64.92
CA MET A 354 -6.85 25.81 -63.57
C MET A 354 -6.73 24.56 -62.69
N PRO A 355 -5.56 24.28 -62.09
CA PRO A 355 -5.39 23.15 -61.17
C PRO A 355 -6.37 23.20 -59.98
N GLU A 356 -6.86 22.03 -59.55
CA GLU A 356 -7.74 21.92 -58.38
C GLU A 356 -7.11 22.56 -57.14
N MET A 357 -7.80 23.52 -56.51
CA MET A 357 -7.35 24.15 -55.26
C MET A 357 -7.68 23.33 -54.01
N THR A 358 -8.55 22.32 -54.13
CA THR A 358 -9.09 21.52 -53.02
C THR A 358 -9.16 20.05 -53.41
N THR A 359 -8.67 19.14 -52.58
CA THR A 359 -8.77 17.69 -52.82
C THR A 359 -9.21 16.92 -51.56
N VAL A 360 -9.60 15.66 -51.71
CA VAL A 360 -10.13 14.82 -50.61
C VAL A 360 -9.01 14.02 -49.94
N CYS A 361 -8.77 14.26 -48.66
CA CYS A 361 -7.93 13.41 -47.82
C CYS A 361 -8.76 12.28 -47.19
N GLN A 362 -8.24 11.05 -47.23
CA GLN A 362 -8.81 9.90 -46.52
C GLN A 362 -7.83 9.47 -45.42
N LEU A 363 -8.19 9.77 -44.17
CA LEU A 363 -7.45 9.33 -42.98
C LEU A 363 -8.10 8.06 -42.40
N LYS A 364 -7.51 7.51 -41.32
CA LYS A 364 -8.09 6.39 -40.56
C LYS A 364 -9.57 6.65 -40.24
N ILE A 365 -10.40 5.63 -40.31
CA ILE A 365 -11.84 5.74 -40.01
C ILE A 365 -12.02 6.21 -38.56
N CYS A 366 -12.94 7.15 -38.32
CA CYS A 366 -13.22 7.65 -36.98
C CYS A 366 -13.95 6.59 -36.13
N SER A 367 -13.65 6.55 -34.83
CA SER A 367 -14.43 5.82 -33.83
C SER A 367 -15.73 6.54 -33.46
N GLU A 368 -16.70 5.80 -32.93
CA GLU A 368 -18.05 6.29 -32.61
C GLU A 368 -18.52 5.80 -31.23
N TRP A 369 -19.37 6.60 -30.56
CA TRP A 369 -20.01 6.20 -29.30
C TRP A 369 -21.18 5.24 -29.54
N GLN A 370 -21.11 4.04 -28.98
CA GLN A 370 -22.24 3.10 -28.99
C GLN A 370 -22.81 2.88 -27.59
N ILE A 371 -24.15 2.75 -27.53
CA ILE A 371 -24.90 2.37 -26.33
C ILE A 371 -25.07 0.85 -26.39
N ARG A 372 -24.50 0.11 -25.43
CA ARG A 372 -24.52 -1.37 -25.42
C ARG A 372 -25.67 -1.96 -24.60
N SER A 373 -26.27 -1.17 -23.71
CA SER A 373 -27.38 -1.61 -22.85
C SER A 373 -28.46 -0.54 -22.67
N ASP A 374 -29.67 -1.00 -22.36
CA ASP A 374 -30.74 -0.16 -21.82
C ASP A 374 -30.39 0.40 -20.43
N TRP A 375 -31.18 1.36 -19.97
CA TRP A 375 -31.05 1.89 -18.61
C TRP A 375 -31.32 0.80 -17.56
N THR A 376 -30.46 0.74 -16.53
CA THR A 376 -30.71 -0.05 -15.32
C THR A 376 -32.00 0.37 -14.62
N GLU A 377 -32.43 -0.45 -13.66
CA GLU A 377 -33.35 0.03 -12.62
C GLU A 377 -32.77 1.25 -11.89
N CYS A 378 -33.66 1.99 -11.21
CA CYS A 378 -33.28 3.15 -10.41
C CYS A 378 -32.54 2.71 -9.15
N SER A 379 -31.49 3.43 -8.74
CA SER A 379 -30.66 3.12 -7.56
C SER A 379 -31.42 3.15 -6.22
N VAL A 380 -32.67 3.60 -6.22
CA VAL A 380 -33.55 3.68 -5.04
C VAL A 380 -34.92 3.05 -5.35
N PRO A 381 -35.58 2.40 -4.37
CA PRO A 381 -36.92 1.85 -4.55
C PRO A 381 -38.02 2.95 -4.53
N CYS A 382 -37.77 4.04 -3.82
CA CYS A 382 -38.59 5.25 -3.70
C CYS A 382 -37.68 6.48 -3.62
N GLY A 383 -38.21 7.66 -3.92
CA GLY A 383 -37.49 8.93 -3.95
C GLY A 383 -36.70 9.16 -5.24
N VAL A 384 -35.82 10.17 -5.21
CA VAL A 384 -34.93 10.51 -6.32
C VAL A 384 -33.65 9.69 -6.23
N GLY A 385 -33.32 8.98 -7.31
CA GLY A 385 -32.06 8.26 -7.47
C GLY A 385 -31.52 8.40 -8.88
N GLN A 386 -30.63 7.48 -9.27
CA GLN A 386 -30.02 7.46 -10.60
C GLN A 386 -30.11 6.08 -11.23
N ARG A 387 -30.25 6.06 -12.55
CA ARG A 387 -30.08 4.87 -13.38
C ARG A 387 -28.91 5.10 -14.33
N ARG A 388 -28.19 4.03 -14.67
CA ARG A 388 -27.03 4.07 -15.55
C ARG A 388 -27.25 3.21 -16.79
N ARG A 389 -26.43 3.38 -17.82
CA ARG A 389 -26.35 2.49 -18.98
C ARG A 389 -24.91 2.42 -19.48
N GLU A 390 -24.61 1.41 -20.29
CA GLU A 390 -23.28 1.24 -20.87
C GLU A 390 -23.15 2.05 -22.16
N VAL A 391 -22.18 2.97 -22.15
CA VAL A 391 -21.77 3.81 -23.28
C VAL A 391 -20.28 3.60 -23.47
N VAL A 392 -19.86 3.21 -24.66
CA VAL A 392 -18.45 2.88 -24.97
C VAL A 392 -18.04 3.50 -26.30
N CYS A 393 -16.77 3.89 -26.40
CA CYS A 393 -16.16 4.20 -27.69
C CYS A 393 -15.86 2.89 -28.45
N VAL A 394 -16.21 2.83 -29.74
CA VAL A 394 -15.86 1.68 -30.60
C VAL A 394 -15.17 2.12 -31.88
N ASP A 395 -14.31 1.27 -32.41
CA ASP A 395 -13.59 1.50 -33.66
C ASP A 395 -14.43 1.12 -34.90
N ASN A 396 -13.78 1.13 -36.07
CA ASN A 396 -14.38 0.72 -37.34
C ASN A 396 -14.57 -0.79 -37.54
N LEU A 397 -14.16 -1.63 -36.58
CA LEU A 397 -14.41 -3.08 -36.54
C LEU A 397 -15.54 -3.42 -35.56
N GLY A 398 -15.85 -2.50 -34.64
CA GLY A 398 -16.85 -2.64 -33.58
C GLY A 398 -16.24 -3.09 -32.24
N ASP A 399 -14.90 -3.14 -32.16
CA ASP A 399 -14.15 -3.42 -30.94
C ASP A 399 -14.13 -2.18 -30.03
N ILE A 400 -14.03 -2.40 -28.72
CA ILE A 400 -14.04 -1.32 -27.72
C ILE A 400 -12.64 -0.72 -27.61
N VAL A 401 -12.54 0.59 -27.82
CA VAL A 401 -11.29 1.37 -27.78
C VAL A 401 -11.36 2.47 -26.71
N SER A 402 -10.30 3.29 -26.58
CA SER A 402 -10.22 4.28 -25.51
C SER A 402 -11.26 5.39 -25.68
N ASP A 403 -11.88 5.86 -24.58
CA ASP A 403 -12.87 6.95 -24.61
C ASP A 403 -12.31 8.24 -25.25
N GLU A 404 -10.99 8.45 -25.19
CA GLU A 404 -10.26 9.56 -25.83
C GLU A 404 -10.15 9.49 -27.36
N GLU A 405 -10.36 8.31 -27.97
CA GLU A 405 -10.37 8.18 -29.43
C GLU A 405 -11.67 8.76 -30.01
N CYS A 406 -12.76 8.67 -29.25
CA CYS A 406 -14.04 9.26 -29.59
C CYS A 406 -14.14 10.74 -29.19
N ASN A 407 -14.96 11.51 -29.91
CA ASN A 407 -15.22 12.90 -29.54
C ASN A 407 -16.05 12.98 -28.24
N MET A 408 -15.40 13.27 -27.11
CA MET A 408 -16.03 13.42 -25.80
C MET A 408 -17.19 14.42 -25.75
N ALA A 409 -17.22 15.44 -26.62
CA ALA A 409 -18.34 16.40 -26.71
C ALA A 409 -19.63 15.78 -27.29
N LEU A 410 -19.54 14.58 -27.89
CA LEU A 410 -20.66 13.80 -28.42
C LEU A 410 -21.01 12.58 -27.54
N ARG A 411 -20.33 12.38 -26.40
CA ARG A 411 -20.51 11.22 -25.52
C ARG A 411 -21.95 11.16 -24.98
N PRO A 412 -22.74 10.12 -25.30
CA PRO A 412 -24.08 9.96 -24.76
C PRO A 412 -24.08 9.92 -23.23
N GLN A 413 -25.12 10.47 -22.60
CA GLN A 413 -25.30 10.37 -21.15
C GLN A 413 -25.35 8.90 -20.71
N ASP A 414 -24.43 8.49 -19.83
CA ASP A 414 -24.33 7.18 -19.19
C ASP A 414 -25.02 7.13 -17.82
N LEU A 415 -25.35 8.29 -17.25
CA LEU A 415 -26.13 8.48 -16.03
C LEU A 415 -27.38 9.35 -16.29
N GLN A 416 -28.50 9.00 -15.65
CA GLN A 416 -29.74 9.77 -15.69
C GLN A 416 -30.47 9.69 -14.34
N ASN A 417 -30.97 10.83 -13.85
CA ASN A 417 -31.78 10.86 -12.63
C ASN A 417 -33.16 10.20 -12.88
N CYS A 418 -33.67 9.50 -11.87
CA CYS A 418 -34.98 8.87 -11.86
C CYS A 418 -35.71 9.20 -10.56
N ASP A 419 -37.01 9.42 -10.63
CA ASP A 419 -37.88 9.63 -9.47
C ASP A 419 -38.85 8.44 -9.38
N LYS A 420 -38.91 7.81 -8.20
CA LYS A 420 -39.78 6.69 -7.87
C LYS A 420 -40.97 7.11 -6.98
N GLY A 421 -41.18 8.40 -6.75
CA GLY A 421 -42.21 8.96 -5.89
C GLY A 421 -41.79 9.02 -4.42
N VAL A 422 -42.45 9.86 -3.62
CA VAL A 422 -42.10 10.08 -2.21
C VAL A 422 -42.07 8.77 -1.41
N CYS A 423 -40.98 8.54 -0.67
CA CYS A 423 -40.92 7.46 0.32
C CYS A 423 -41.86 7.78 1.50
N ALA A 424 -42.73 6.84 1.86
CA ALA A 424 -43.50 6.92 3.09
C ALA A 424 -42.59 6.71 4.32
N SER A 425 -42.81 7.48 5.39
CA SER A 425 -42.38 7.05 6.72
C SER A 425 -43.27 5.88 7.18
N SER A 426 -42.67 4.90 7.86
CA SER A 426 -43.41 3.76 8.41
C SER A 426 -42.64 3.08 9.54
N TRP A 427 -43.36 2.34 10.38
CA TRP A 427 -42.78 1.50 11.42
C TRP A 427 -42.23 0.21 10.83
N PHE A 428 -40.90 0.07 10.86
CA PHE A 428 -40.21 -1.17 10.55
C PHE A 428 -39.96 -1.95 11.85
N TYR A 429 -40.01 -3.27 11.79
CA TYR A 429 -39.78 -4.13 12.96
C TYR A 429 -39.02 -5.41 12.58
N SER A 430 -38.20 -5.93 13.50
CA SER A 430 -37.57 -7.23 13.33
C SER A 430 -38.56 -8.37 13.58
N LEU A 431 -38.15 -9.59 13.25
CA LEU A 431 -38.77 -10.79 13.84
C LEU A 431 -38.58 -10.77 15.36
N TRP A 432 -39.46 -11.47 16.07
CA TRP A 432 -39.33 -11.72 17.51
C TRP A 432 -38.09 -12.56 17.83
N SER A 433 -37.51 -12.33 19.00
CA SER A 433 -36.40 -13.13 19.52
C SER A 433 -36.77 -14.62 19.57
N ASP A 434 -35.92 -15.47 18.97
CA ASP A 434 -36.16 -16.93 18.93
C ASP A 434 -36.35 -17.51 20.34
N ARG A 435 -35.60 -16.96 21.30
CA ARG A 435 -35.67 -17.29 22.74
C ARG A 435 -36.59 -16.33 23.49
N CYS A 436 -37.26 -16.86 24.51
CA CYS A 436 -37.91 -16.08 25.56
C CYS A 436 -36.84 -15.53 26.53
N SER A 437 -37.12 -14.45 27.27
CA SER A 437 -36.18 -13.85 28.23
C SER A 437 -35.91 -14.71 29.48
N ALA A 438 -36.64 -15.82 29.63
CA ALA A 438 -36.46 -16.84 30.65
C ALA A 438 -36.54 -18.21 29.95
N ASP A 439 -35.72 -19.17 30.38
CA ASP A 439 -35.73 -20.53 29.82
C ASP A 439 -36.89 -21.41 30.35
N CYS A 440 -37.63 -20.93 31.36
CA CYS A 440 -38.84 -21.55 31.91
C CYS A 440 -39.75 -20.48 32.56
N ALA A 441 -41.02 -20.83 32.78
CA ALA A 441 -42.11 -19.96 33.25
C ALA A 441 -42.35 -18.72 32.37
N GLU A 442 -42.96 -17.68 32.94
CA GLU A 442 -43.24 -16.40 32.25
C GLU A 442 -41.96 -15.60 31.97
N GLY A 443 -41.77 -15.24 30.70
CA GLY A 443 -40.79 -14.27 30.23
C GLY A 443 -41.37 -13.38 29.12
N ARG A 444 -40.49 -12.69 28.39
CA ARG A 444 -40.85 -11.85 27.24
C ARG A 444 -39.98 -12.19 26.03
N ARG A 445 -40.55 -12.14 24.83
CA ARG A 445 -39.81 -11.98 23.58
C ARG A 445 -39.70 -10.50 23.24
N SER A 446 -38.60 -10.11 22.63
CA SER A 446 -38.36 -8.75 22.14
C SER A 446 -38.18 -8.74 20.63
N ARG A 447 -38.46 -7.61 19.99
CA ARG A 447 -38.08 -7.30 18.60
C ARG A 447 -37.67 -5.84 18.54
N SER A 448 -36.77 -5.46 17.65
CA SER A 448 -36.53 -4.03 17.41
C SER A 448 -37.69 -3.42 16.63
N VAL A 449 -38.04 -2.17 16.95
CA VAL A 449 -39.09 -1.39 16.27
C VAL A 449 -38.53 0.01 16.00
N VAL A 450 -38.55 0.45 14.75
CA VAL A 450 -37.86 1.68 14.29
C VAL A 450 -38.75 2.40 13.28
N CYS A 451 -39.10 3.66 13.57
CA CYS A 451 -39.62 4.58 12.56
C CYS A 451 -38.46 4.96 11.62
N MET A 452 -38.60 4.71 10.32
CA MET A 452 -37.62 5.19 9.33
C MET A 452 -38.30 6.06 8.28
N MET A 453 -37.67 7.20 8.00
CA MET A 453 -37.95 8.04 6.84
C MET A 453 -36.70 8.06 5.93
N SER A 454 -36.84 8.57 4.70
CA SER A 454 -35.91 8.33 3.59
C SER A 454 -34.42 8.59 3.86
N GLN A 455 -33.64 7.49 3.92
CA GLN A 455 -32.22 7.36 3.56
C GLN A 455 -31.17 8.29 4.21
N THR A 456 -31.54 9.16 5.14
CA THR A 456 -30.60 10.01 5.89
C THR A 456 -30.72 9.72 7.38
N ASN A 457 -29.61 9.31 8.00
CA ASN A 457 -29.56 8.88 9.40
C ASN A 457 -29.58 10.06 10.40
N SER A 458 -30.25 11.15 10.02
CA SER A 458 -30.42 12.38 10.80
C SER A 458 -31.76 12.35 11.53
N LEU A 459 -31.71 12.36 12.86
CA LEU A 459 -32.84 12.68 13.74
C LEU A 459 -33.55 13.97 13.28
N PRO A 460 -34.89 14.09 13.40
CA PRO A 460 -35.72 13.59 14.51
C PRO A 460 -36.52 12.31 14.23
N LEU A 461 -37.09 11.71 15.29
CA LEU A 461 -37.92 10.50 15.21
C LEU A 461 -39.42 10.77 14.94
N ASP A 462 -39.82 12.05 14.87
CA ASP A 462 -41.19 12.50 15.18
C ASP A 462 -42.20 12.40 14.00
N ASN A 463 -42.00 11.46 13.07
CA ASN A 463 -42.73 11.40 11.78
C ASN A 463 -43.39 10.04 11.46
N CYS A 464 -43.62 9.20 12.47
CA CYS A 464 -44.53 8.05 12.44
C CYS A 464 -45.52 8.17 13.61
N ASP A 465 -46.81 7.93 13.37
CA ASP A 465 -47.83 7.99 14.43
C ASP A 465 -47.66 6.87 15.46
N ASP A 466 -47.59 7.23 16.75
CA ASP A 466 -47.41 6.26 17.86
C ASP A 466 -48.60 5.29 18.02
N GLU A 467 -49.81 5.63 17.52
CA GLU A 467 -50.98 4.73 17.53
C GLU A 467 -50.77 3.48 16.67
N ASP A 468 -50.02 3.58 15.57
CA ASP A 468 -49.68 2.47 14.67
C ASP A 468 -48.37 1.74 15.08
N LYS A 469 -47.78 2.10 16.23
CA LYS A 469 -46.48 1.59 16.67
C LYS A 469 -46.57 0.11 17.10
N PRO A 470 -45.84 -0.81 16.44
CA PRO A 470 -45.85 -2.21 16.83
C PRO A 470 -45.24 -2.46 18.22
N ASP A 471 -45.82 -3.36 19.02
CA ASP A 471 -45.30 -3.73 20.34
C ASP A 471 -43.83 -4.19 20.29
N GLU A 472 -42.96 -3.65 21.14
CA GLU A 472 -41.55 -4.07 21.23
C GLU A 472 -41.35 -5.34 22.06
N LEU A 473 -42.32 -5.68 22.91
CA LEU A 473 -42.28 -6.79 23.88
C LEU A 473 -43.61 -7.58 23.88
N VAL A 474 -43.52 -8.91 23.81
CA VAL A 474 -44.68 -9.83 23.93
C VAL A 474 -44.39 -10.91 24.98
N PRO A 475 -45.35 -11.26 25.86
CA PRO A 475 -45.17 -12.32 26.85
C PRO A 475 -45.02 -13.70 26.22
N CYS A 476 -44.24 -14.56 26.85
CA CYS A 476 -44.10 -15.98 26.53
C CYS A 476 -44.11 -16.79 27.84
N ASP A 477 -44.83 -17.91 27.86
CA ASP A 477 -44.74 -18.91 28.93
C ASP A 477 -44.13 -20.18 28.35
N LEU A 478 -43.07 -20.69 28.98
CA LEU A 478 -42.39 -21.94 28.61
C LEU A 478 -42.72 -23.09 29.57
N GLY A 479 -43.66 -22.91 30.50
CA GLY A 479 -44.10 -23.93 31.46
C GLY A 479 -43.22 -23.98 32.72
N PRO A 480 -43.64 -24.75 33.74
CA PRO A 480 -43.05 -24.69 35.07
C PRO A 480 -41.58 -25.16 35.10
N CYS A 481 -40.74 -24.37 35.78
CA CYS A 481 -39.32 -24.68 36.01
C CYS A 481 -39.12 -25.95 36.85
N THR A 482 -39.05 -27.12 36.22
CA THR A 482 -38.59 -28.35 36.87
C THR A 482 -37.07 -28.32 37.04
N GLN A 483 -36.56 -28.55 38.26
CA GLN A 483 -35.11 -28.61 38.52
C GLN A 483 -34.44 -29.67 37.62
N GLN A 484 -33.63 -29.23 36.66
CA GLN A 484 -32.81 -30.14 35.86
C GLN A 484 -31.64 -30.65 36.71
N LEU A 485 -31.56 -31.96 36.82
CA LEU A 485 -30.49 -32.71 37.47
C LEU A 485 -29.66 -33.38 36.38
N GLU A 486 -28.33 -33.27 36.46
CA GLU A 486 -27.45 -33.77 35.42
C GLU A 486 -26.11 -34.27 35.98
N TRP A 487 -25.48 -35.22 35.28
CA TRP A 487 -24.13 -35.71 35.63
C TRP A 487 -23.06 -34.83 35.00
N TYR A 488 -22.49 -33.90 35.76
CA TYR A 488 -21.34 -33.12 35.30
C TYR A 488 -20.06 -33.97 35.36
N SER A 489 -19.35 -34.06 34.24
CA SER A 489 -18.04 -34.71 34.16
C SER A 489 -16.94 -33.69 33.87
N GLY A 490 -15.95 -33.61 34.74
CA GLY A 490 -14.77 -32.76 34.54
C GLY A 490 -13.86 -33.26 33.40
N PRO A 491 -12.80 -32.50 33.07
CA PRO A 491 -11.78 -32.95 32.13
C PRO A 491 -11.07 -34.21 32.64
N TRP A 492 -10.52 -34.98 31.72
CA TRP A 492 -9.63 -36.10 32.06
C TRP A 492 -8.31 -35.57 32.63
N GLY A 493 -7.87 -36.16 33.74
CA GLY A 493 -6.55 -35.95 34.30
C GLY A 493 -5.45 -36.56 33.41
N GLN A 494 -4.20 -36.33 33.78
CA GLN A 494 -3.05 -36.90 33.07
C GLN A 494 -3.11 -38.45 33.04
N CYS A 495 -2.59 -39.03 31.96
CA CYS A 495 -2.48 -40.47 31.82
C CYS A 495 -1.52 -41.04 32.88
N SER A 496 -1.81 -42.21 33.44
CA SER A 496 -0.99 -42.86 34.49
C SER A 496 0.43 -43.28 34.05
N SER A 497 0.75 -43.11 32.77
CA SER A 497 1.98 -43.57 32.10
C SER A 497 2.49 -42.43 31.22
N GLU A 498 3.81 -42.31 31.02
CA GLU A 498 4.41 -41.27 30.17
C GLU A 498 4.55 -41.68 28.68
N CYS A 499 4.45 -42.98 28.41
CA CYS A 499 4.38 -43.59 27.08
C CYS A 499 3.58 -44.90 27.15
N GLY A 500 3.19 -45.44 26.00
CA GLY A 500 2.44 -46.68 25.89
C GLY A 500 1.02 -46.58 26.48
N ASN A 501 0.53 -47.70 27.03
CA ASN A 501 -0.79 -47.78 27.66
C ASN A 501 -0.78 -47.25 29.10
N GLY A 502 -1.84 -46.53 29.46
CA GLY A 502 -2.16 -46.11 30.82
C GLY A 502 -3.66 -45.95 31.03
N THR A 503 -4.04 -45.41 32.18
CA THR A 503 -5.43 -45.02 32.49
C THR A 503 -5.47 -43.56 32.90
N GLN A 504 -6.49 -42.84 32.43
CA GLN A 504 -6.81 -41.47 32.82
C GLN A 504 -8.15 -41.48 33.58
N SER A 505 -8.27 -40.64 34.61
CA SER A 505 -9.48 -40.53 35.45
C SER A 505 -10.03 -39.11 35.47
N ARG A 506 -11.31 -38.96 35.81
CA ARG A 506 -11.99 -37.65 35.93
C ARG A 506 -13.01 -37.64 37.05
N GLY A 507 -13.26 -36.45 37.60
CA GLY A 507 -14.39 -36.22 38.49
C GLY A 507 -15.71 -36.34 37.72
N VAL A 508 -16.69 -37.04 38.30
CA VAL A 508 -18.07 -37.14 37.81
C VAL A 508 -18.99 -36.94 39.00
N VAL A 509 -19.72 -35.81 39.02
CA VAL A 509 -20.54 -35.35 40.14
C VAL A 509 -21.95 -35.03 39.69
N CYS A 510 -22.95 -35.23 40.56
CA CYS A 510 -24.31 -34.78 40.31
C CYS A 510 -24.40 -33.26 40.49
N VAL A 511 -25.02 -32.55 39.54
CA VAL A 511 -25.32 -31.12 39.65
C VAL A 511 -26.82 -30.87 39.50
N VAL A 512 -27.30 -29.81 40.15
CA VAL A 512 -28.61 -29.21 39.91
C VAL A 512 -28.42 -27.83 39.29
N GLN A 513 -29.17 -27.52 38.24
CA GLN A 513 -29.14 -26.20 37.60
C GLN A 513 -30.27 -25.33 38.16
N ASN A 514 -29.92 -24.37 39.01
CA ASN A 514 -30.84 -23.39 39.60
C ASN A 514 -30.55 -22.01 39.00
N ASN A 515 -31.50 -21.44 38.24
CA ASN A 515 -31.41 -20.08 37.67
C ASN A 515 -30.09 -19.77 36.93
N GLY A 516 -29.61 -20.73 36.12
CA GLY A 516 -28.34 -20.61 35.38
C GLY A 516 -27.07 -20.91 36.18
N GLN A 517 -27.16 -21.05 37.51
CA GLN A 517 -26.05 -21.44 38.37
C GLN A 517 -26.04 -22.97 38.57
N LEU A 518 -24.87 -23.59 38.39
CA LEU A 518 -24.64 -25.02 38.59
C LEU A 518 -24.20 -25.28 40.03
N GLU A 519 -24.97 -26.04 40.78
CA GLU A 519 -24.70 -26.39 42.17
C GLU A 519 -24.45 -27.90 42.31
N VAL A 520 -23.34 -28.29 42.95
CA VAL A 520 -23.00 -29.71 43.18
C VAL A 520 -23.89 -30.26 44.30
N THR A 521 -24.53 -31.40 44.02
CA THR A 521 -25.50 -32.05 44.93
C THR A 521 -25.16 -33.54 45.09
N SER A 522 -25.89 -34.29 45.92
CA SER A 522 -25.52 -35.70 46.17
C SER A 522 -25.76 -36.59 44.95
N ASP A 523 -24.86 -37.56 44.73
CA ASP A 523 -24.93 -38.54 43.64
C ASP A 523 -26.29 -39.26 43.55
N ASP A 524 -26.95 -39.47 44.69
CA ASP A 524 -28.27 -40.09 44.79
C ASP A 524 -29.33 -39.36 43.96
N ARG A 525 -29.23 -38.03 43.85
CA ARG A 525 -30.20 -37.22 43.09
C ARG A 525 -30.08 -37.44 41.57
N CYS A 526 -28.91 -37.87 41.08
CA CYS A 526 -28.70 -38.24 39.67
C CYS A 526 -28.70 -39.77 39.45
N SER A 527 -28.99 -40.58 40.48
CA SER A 527 -28.96 -42.06 40.40
C SER A 527 -29.89 -42.69 39.36
N HIS A 528 -30.93 -41.96 38.94
CA HIS A 528 -31.87 -42.36 37.88
C HIS A 528 -31.37 -42.05 36.46
N LEU A 529 -30.22 -41.38 36.33
CA LEU A 529 -29.56 -41.03 35.07
C LEU A 529 -28.30 -41.90 34.88
N PRO A 530 -27.95 -42.30 33.65
CA PRO A 530 -26.77 -43.14 33.40
C PRO A 530 -25.49 -42.39 33.75
N ARG A 531 -24.78 -42.86 34.79
CA ARG A 531 -23.54 -42.21 35.27
C ARG A 531 -22.42 -42.30 34.22
N PRO A 532 -21.81 -41.19 33.80
CA PRO A 532 -20.67 -41.19 32.89
C PRO A 532 -19.45 -41.95 33.44
N LEU A 533 -18.66 -42.54 32.55
CA LEU A 533 -17.39 -43.20 32.91
C LEU A 533 -16.43 -42.22 33.60
N SER A 534 -15.91 -42.61 34.77
CA SER A 534 -14.93 -41.86 35.58
C SER A 534 -13.47 -42.27 35.34
N ALA A 535 -13.24 -43.37 34.62
CA ALA A 535 -11.94 -43.86 34.18
C ALA A 535 -12.02 -44.32 32.72
N GLN A 536 -10.97 -44.08 31.93
CA GLN A 536 -10.81 -44.66 30.58
C GLN A 536 -9.34 -44.96 30.29
N THR A 537 -9.07 -45.88 29.37
CA THR A 537 -7.72 -46.14 28.88
C THR A 537 -7.18 -44.95 28.09
N CYS A 538 -5.88 -44.74 28.16
CA CYS A 538 -5.12 -43.82 27.31
C CYS A 538 -3.97 -44.60 26.67
N PHE A 539 -3.76 -44.39 25.37
CA PHE A 539 -2.54 -44.80 24.68
C PHE A 539 -1.81 -43.55 24.25
N LEU A 540 -0.61 -43.34 24.81
CA LEU A 540 0.33 -42.33 24.34
C LEU A 540 1.17 -42.91 23.20
N LYS A 541 2.13 -42.14 22.69
CA LYS A 541 3.20 -42.69 21.83
C LYS A 541 3.74 -44.00 22.41
N SER A 542 4.02 -44.99 21.57
CA SER A 542 4.77 -46.19 21.99
C SER A 542 6.02 -45.77 22.75
N CYS A 543 6.47 -46.57 23.72
CA CYS A 543 7.75 -46.27 24.33
C CYS A 543 8.86 -46.44 23.27
N GLY A 544 9.96 -45.73 23.45
CA GLY A 544 11.14 -45.91 22.60
C GLY A 544 11.94 -47.10 23.10
N ALA A 545 12.79 -47.68 22.25
CA ALA A 545 13.81 -48.57 22.76
C ALA A 545 14.72 -47.80 23.74
N GLN A 546 15.00 -48.39 24.91
CA GLN A 546 15.78 -47.74 25.97
C GLN A 546 16.95 -48.62 26.44
N TRP A 547 18.01 -47.96 26.90
CA TRP A 547 19.17 -48.61 27.50
C TRP A 547 18.88 -49.06 28.93
N TYR A 548 18.65 -50.37 29.10
CA TYR A 548 18.59 -51.01 30.41
C TYR A 548 20.00 -51.46 30.84
N MET A 549 20.26 -51.39 32.13
CA MET A 549 21.55 -51.76 32.73
C MET A 549 21.34 -52.55 34.02
N THR A 550 22.23 -53.49 34.30
CA THR A 550 22.27 -54.17 35.60
C THR A 550 23.01 -53.35 36.64
N GLU A 551 22.82 -53.71 37.91
CA GLU A 551 23.75 -53.34 38.97
C GLU A 551 25.18 -53.77 38.63
N TRP A 552 26.15 -53.05 39.18
CA TRP A 552 27.57 -53.34 39.00
C TRP A 552 27.98 -54.64 39.70
N SER A 553 28.87 -55.41 39.07
CA SER A 553 29.54 -56.54 39.70
C SER A 553 30.31 -56.12 40.95
N SER A 554 30.63 -57.11 41.79
CA SER A 554 31.76 -56.99 42.73
C SER A 554 33.01 -56.54 41.97
N CYS A 555 33.82 -55.68 42.60
CA CYS A 555 35.10 -55.25 42.03
C CYS A 555 36.08 -56.42 41.94
N SER A 556 36.81 -56.54 40.82
CA SER A 556 37.75 -57.64 40.58
C SER A 556 38.94 -57.70 41.54
N ARG A 557 39.20 -56.60 42.27
CA ARG A 557 40.17 -56.51 43.37
C ARG A 557 39.53 -55.76 44.53
N SER A 558 39.89 -56.13 45.76
CA SER A 558 39.48 -55.41 46.98
C SER A 558 40.16 -54.05 47.13
N CYS A 559 41.36 -53.88 46.57
CA CYS A 559 42.23 -52.71 46.67
C CYS A 559 43.34 -52.73 45.59
N ASP A 560 44.14 -51.66 45.52
CA ASP A 560 45.16 -51.35 44.50
C ASP A 560 44.61 -51.25 43.06
N GLY A 561 43.34 -50.88 42.89
CA GLY A 561 42.69 -50.67 41.59
C GLY A 561 42.22 -51.96 40.91
N GLY A 562 40.93 -52.23 41.01
CA GLY A 562 40.22 -53.25 40.23
C GLY A 562 39.29 -52.65 39.19
N PHE A 563 38.51 -53.52 38.55
CA PHE A 563 37.42 -53.14 37.63
C PHE A 563 36.13 -53.85 38.04
N ARG A 564 35.00 -53.20 37.80
CA ARG A 564 33.67 -53.81 37.88
C ARG A 564 32.94 -53.64 36.56
N VAL A 565 32.09 -54.61 36.24
CA VAL A 565 31.36 -54.69 34.97
C VAL A 565 29.86 -54.78 35.23
N ARG A 566 29.06 -54.36 34.26
CA ARG A 566 27.61 -54.55 34.26
C ARG A 566 27.14 -54.91 32.86
N GLU A 567 26.05 -55.66 32.78
CA GLU A 567 25.37 -55.82 31.50
C GLU A 567 24.59 -54.55 31.16
N VAL A 568 24.60 -54.21 29.87
CA VAL A 568 23.88 -53.08 29.27
C VAL A 568 23.23 -53.60 28.00
N ARG A 569 21.91 -53.43 27.89
CA ARG A 569 21.09 -53.97 26.79
C ARG A 569 20.06 -52.92 26.36
N CYS A 570 19.99 -52.65 25.06
CA CYS A 570 18.88 -51.89 24.48
C CYS A 570 17.66 -52.82 24.40
N LEU A 571 16.49 -52.43 24.94
CA LEU A 571 15.26 -53.23 24.91
C LEU A 571 14.07 -52.41 24.37
N GLN A 572 13.12 -53.06 23.68
CA GLN A 572 11.82 -52.48 23.30
C GLN A 572 10.74 -52.72 24.39
N ASP A 573 9.52 -52.19 24.15
CA ASP A 573 8.33 -52.27 25.01
C ASP A 573 7.93 -53.69 25.47
N ASP A 574 8.33 -54.73 24.73
CA ASP A 574 8.08 -56.15 25.05
C ASP A 574 9.23 -56.84 25.80
N LEU A 575 10.25 -56.07 26.22
CA LEU A 575 11.51 -56.50 26.83
C LEU A 575 12.41 -57.37 25.92
N THR A 576 12.17 -57.42 24.61
CA THR A 576 13.10 -58.05 23.66
C THR A 576 14.27 -57.11 23.31
N THR A 577 15.39 -57.69 22.87
CA THR A 577 16.62 -56.95 22.56
C THR A 577 16.50 -56.16 21.25
N SER A 578 16.83 -54.88 21.33
CA SER A 578 16.71 -53.88 20.26
C SER A 578 18.08 -53.38 19.77
N HIS A 579 18.07 -52.71 18.62
CA HIS A 579 19.19 -51.91 18.10
C HIS A 579 18.81 -50.42 17.89
N ASP A 580 17.64 -50.00 18.37
CA ASP A 580 17.03 -48.70 18.04
C ASP A 580 17.37 -47.60 19.07
N CYS A 581 18.14 -47.94 20.12
CA CYS A 581 18.69 -46.98 21.08
C CYS A 581 19.92 -46.26 20.49
N ASP A 582 20.05 -44.96 20.78
CA ASP A 582 21.22 -44.16 20.37
C ASP A 582 22.53 -44.73 20.96
N PRO A 583 23.50 -45.17 20.13
CA PRO A 583 24.80 -45.65 20.60
C PRO A 583 25.62 -44.58 21.33
N ALA A 584 25.41 -43.29 21.07
CA ALA A 584 26.09 -42.20 21.77
C ALA A 584 25.65 -42.06 23.24
N LEU A 585 24.50 -42.66 23.59
CA LEU A 585 23.94 -42.69 24.94
C LEU A 585 24.13 -44.05 25.64
N GLU A 586 24.92 -44.98 25.07
CA GLU A 586 25.13 -46.30 25.68
C GLU A 586 25.82 -46.21 27.05
N PRO A 587 25.21 -46.70 28.15
CA PRO A 587 25.84 -46.69 29.47
C PRO A 587 27.16 -47.46 29.50
N VAL A 588 28.17 -46.88 30.14
CA VAL A 588 29.51 -47.49 30.28
C VAL A 588 29.41 -48.89 30.91
N LYS A 589 29.97 -49.91 30.25
CA LYS A 589 29.89 -51.34 30.64
C LYS A 589 30.93 -51.79 31.68
N GLN A 590 32.02 -51.05 31.83
CA GLN A 590 33.14 -51.36 32.72
C GLN A 590 33.70 -50.07 33.33
N GLU A 591 33.91 -50.04 34.64
CA GLU A 591 34.56 -48.92 35.33
C GLU A 591 35.62 -49.37 36.34
N THR A 592 36.54 -48.48 36.69
CA THR A 592 37.54 -48.71 37.74
C THR A 592 36.93 -48.58 39.13
N CYS A 593 37.38 -49.42 40.06
CA CYS A 593 36.89 -49.46 41.43
C CYS A 593 38.01 -49.83 42.40
N ASN A 594 37.81 -49.55 43.69
CA ASN A 594 38.78 -49.87 44.76
C ASN A 594 40.22 -49.38 44.46
N THR A 595 40.34 -48.13 44.02
CA THR A 595 41.61 -47.43 43.73
C THR A 595 42.40 -47.01 44.98
N HIS A 596 41.90 -47.33 46.18
CA HIS A 596 42.62 -47.16 47.43
C HIS A 596 43.68 -48.26 47.62
N THR A 597 44.78 -47.94 48.30
CA THR A 597 45.87 -48.90 48.54
C THR A 597 45.48 -49.98 49.55
N CYS A 598 45.94 -51.21 49.32
CA CYS A 598 45.74 -52.31 50.25
C CYS A 598 46.43 -52.03 51.59
N THR A 599 45.62 -51.84 52.64
CA THR A 599 46.07 -51.68 54.03
C THR A 599 45.48 -52.79 54.87
N GLU A 600 46.33 -53.62 55.49
CA GLU A 600 45.85 -54.71 56.34
C GLU A 600 45.40 -54.16 57.71
N GLN A 601 44.08 -54.09 57.91
CA GLN A 601 43.47 -53.87 59.21
C GLN A 601 42.47 -54.98 59.51
N ILE A 602 42.98 -56.02 60.19
CA ILE A 602 42.16 -57.01 60.89
C ILE A 602 41.72 -56.37 62.21
N ASP A 603 40.47 -55.93 62.32
CA ASP A 603 39.89 -55.59 63.63
C ASP A 603 39.52 -56.88 64.36
N GLU A 604 40.51 -57.44 65.06
CA GLU A 604 40.45 -58.77 65.68
C GLU A 604 39.66 -58.79 67.01
N SER A 605 38.88 -57.74 67.31
CA SER A 605 38.36 -57.45 68.66
C SER A 605 36.93 -57.93 68.97
N CYS A 606 36.09 -58.25 67.98
CA CYS A 606 34.68 -58.61 68.19
C CYS A 606 34.26 -59.85 67.37
N ARG A 607 34.30 -61.02 68.02
CA ARG A 607 33.81 -62.31 67.47
C ARG A 607 32.75 -62.91 68.41
N ASP A 608 31.75 -63.58 67.85
CA ASP A 608 30.75 -64.33 68.63
C ASP A 608 31.39 -65.53 69.33
N MET A 609 31.13 -65.71 70.63
CA MET A 609 31.70 -66.78 71.45
C MET A 609 31.04 -68.15 71.19
N TYR A 610 29.81 -68.17 70.64
CA TYR A 610 29.06 -69.38 70.35
C TYR A 610 28.40 -69.35 68.97
N TYR A 611 28.40 -70.49 68.28
CA TYR A 611 27.85 -70.62 66.92
C TYR A 611 26.34 -70.38 66.82
N ASN A 612 25.61 -70.54 67.93
CA ASN A 612 24.15 -70.36 68.01
C ASN A 612 23.71 -68.93 68.35
N CYS A 613 24.62 -67.93 68.31
CA CYS A 613 24.30 -66.52 68.55
C CYS A 613 23.22 -65.93 67.61
N VAL A 614 22.93 -66.57 66.47
CA VAL A 614 21.76 -66.24 65.62
C VAL A 614 20.43 -66.42 66.36
N VAL A 615 20.32 -67.41 67.26
CA VAL A 615 19.10 -67.67 68.04
C VAL A 615 18.89 -66.57 69.09
N VAL A 616 19.97 -66.05 69.68
CA VAL A 616 19.95 -64.92 70.63
C VAL A 616 19.38 -63.66 69.97
N VAL A 617 19.72 -63.43 68.70
CA VAL A 617 19.13 -62.36 67.86
C VAL A 617 17.64 -62.62 67.60
N GLN A 618 17.27 -63.82 67.14
CA GLN A 618 15.88 -64.16 66.82
C GLN A 618 14.94 -64.05 68.05
N ALA A 619 15.43 -64.45 69.23
CA ALA A 619 14.73 -64.34 70.51
C ALA A 619 14.77 -62.92 71.13
N ARG A 620 15.35 -61.92 70.44
CA ARG A 620 15.50 -60.52 70.89
C ARG A 620 16.28 -60.35 72.22
N LEU A 621 17.14 -61.32 72.57
CA LEU A 621 17.83 -61.36 73.86
C LEU A 621 19.05 -60.41 73.95
N CYS A 622 19.47 -59.80 72.84
CA CYS A 622 20.55 -58.80 72.77
C CYS A 622 20.35 -57.55 73.65
N VAL A 623 19.17 -57.36 74.27
CA VAL A 623 18.89 -56.32 75.27
C VAL A 623 19.69 -56.55 76.56
N TYR A 624 19.94 -57.80 76.94
CA TYR A 624 20.68 -58.14 78.16
C TYR A 624 22.19 -58.11 77.91
N SER A 625 22.93 -57.49 78.83
CA SER A 625 24.39 -57.26 78.71
C SER A 625 25.20 -58.54 78.46
N TYR A 626 24.86 -59.63 79.14
CA TYR A 626 25.48 -60.95 78.96
C TYR A 626 25.44 -61.40 77.48
N TYR A 627 24.26 -61.37 76.85
CA TYR A 627 24.12 -61.75 75.45
C TYR A 627 24.80 -60.76 74.50
N ARG A 628 24.83 -59.46 74.85
CA ARG A 628 25.49 -58.42 74.04
C ARG A 628 27.01 -58.57 73.97
N THR A 629 27.68 -59.05 75.02
CA THR A 629 29.12 -59.36 74.98
C THR A 629 29.40 -60.75 74.40
N THR A 630 28.65 -61.77 74.82
CA THR A 630 28.85 -63.16 74.34
C THR A 630 28.58 -63.30 72.83
N CYS A 631 27.62 -62.54 72.29
CA CYS A 631 27.26 -62.52 70.87
C CYS A 631 27.57 -61.15 70.24
N CYS A 632 28.81 -60.68 70.42
CA CYS A 632 29.29 -59.35 70.00
C CYS A 632 28.99 -59.02 68.53
N ALA A 633 29.31 -59.93 67.60
CA ALA A 633 29.17 -59.70 66.16
C ALA A 633 27.71 -59.90 65.69
N SER A 634 26.99 -60.86 66.28
CA SER A 634 25.57 -61.09 65.97
C SER A 634 24.67 -59.95 66.46
N CYS A 635 24.84 -59.48 67.70
CA CYS A 635 24.01 -58.42 68.27
C CYS A 635 24.30 -57.02 67.69
N SER A 636 25.56 -56.68 67.38
CA SER A 636 25.92 -55.39 66.79
C SER A 636 25.31 -55.18 65.39
N ARG A 637 25.28 -56.23 64.56
CA ARG A 637 24.64 -56.25 63.23
C ARG A 637 23.13 -56.00 63.25
N VAL A 638 22.46 -56.23 64.37
CA VAL A 638 21.01 -55.93 64.53
C VAL A 638 20.79 -54.46 64.85
N ILE A 639 21.61 -53.90 65.76
CA ILE A 639 21.51 -52.49 66.18
C ILE A 639 21.69 -51.55 64.98
N GLN A 640 22.59 -51.88 64.04
CA GLN A 640 22.77 -51.15 62.78
C GLN A 640 21.58 -51.25 61.80
N ARG A 641 20.70 -52.25 61.94
CA ARG A 641 19.52 -52.42 61.06
C ARG A 641 18.28 -51.70 61.59
N ASP A 642 18.11 -51.59 62.91
CA ASP A 642 16.97 -50.86 63.49
C ASP A 642 17.14 -49.34 63.42
N THR A 643 18.38 -48.80 63.44
CA THR A 643 18.62 -47.37 63.18
C THR A 643 18.24 -46.99 61.75
N LEU A 644 18.56 -47.82 60.76
CA LEU A 644 18.15 -47.64 59.35
C LEU A 644 16.63 -47.79 59.11
N ARG A 645 15.87 -48.29 60.09
CA ARG A 645 14.40 -48.42 60.03
C ARG A 645 13.63 -47.32 60.78
N ARG A 646 14.32 -46.35 61.38
CA ARG A 646 13.71 -45.19 62.06
C ARG A 646 13.82 -43.86 61.32
N ILE A 647 14.38 -43.88 60.10
CA ILE A 647 14.63 -42.69 59.27
C ILE A 647 14.01 -42.90 57.87
N ARG A 648 12.79 -43.47 57.85
CA ARG A 648 12.00 -43.73 56.64
C ARG A 648 10.52 -43.88 56.99
#